data_AF-A0A3S4MY16-F1
#
_entry.id   AF-A0A3S4MY16-F1
#
_cell.length_a   1.000
_cell.length_b   1.000
_cell.length_c   1.000
_cell.angle_alpha   90.00
_cell.angle_beta   90.00
_cell.angle_gamma   90.00
#
_symmetry.space_group_name_H-M   'P 1'
#
loop_
_entity.id
_entity.type
_entity.pdbx_description
1 polymer ?
#
loop_
_entity_poly.entity_id
_entity_poly.type
_entity_poly.pdbx_seq_one_letter_code
_entity_poly.pdbx_strand_id
1 'polypeptide(L)'
;MSANVRVSIVMPTYKLEYFEDALDSVLGQTYPALELIICDDSSDERIATLVEQKRASAAFPIRYFRNETRLGELGSTAKGIRLAEGEYVKFLHDDDVLLPECVEALVGAMEREPNVVLASSRRLRIDEEGQPLPDILATCFPFAGDVLIDGRELVSFLADHTINFIGEPSCLMARRDALLQICERLMMLNGRAIDWIGDLAMCAQLLQRGDLAFLSRPLTRFRVSRQQFSQIGRDQPGIGEQGHADFRLAIRELGWYRQAGDNRFVRVAPITRLDARVFKPVNLLAALRRAAGFGSVTLSTWLEARRPDAVQKVLIDRFLQDQGGGPRFAVLVLDAHGDTEAVERTLQSLEHVNSYPRVESHLFAPLGTSPRNGAMLFDPAAGPIPTINQALARLDTDWLLLVEAGVEFTVSGLLVAALDLLAAPESCQAVYADELMRLDDGELGAALRPDLNLDLLLSFPAGLSRHWLFRREPLLATGGFDETAGEAFELAYQLRLVEQRGLGCIGHISEPLLSGPALRLQDSTAERAAIEGHLRARGYAQATVGSRLPGRYELDYGHAGQPPVSILVLAGERLAQLQRCVETVLENTAYPNYEILLLEQGGEAADVREWLLAVEGMGVEQVRVLRGDGQLSRGALRNLAASRARGEFLLWLDAGSGILDKDWLQQLLNHGQRPEVGAVGAKLLAADGRVCHAGWLLGLCGPAGRAFEGRSHEDAGYLQRLQVDQNYSAVAGECLLMRRELFLELGGFDEALTRWDDVDICLRAVQAGYLNVWTPRARLLLDAPATTAASVEEEDALYARWLPLLARDPAYNPGFSLQAEGGFKLADPQLAWRPLQGWRPLPTVLAHPADLFGCGHYRVIQPFSALRESASIDGALSIGLMHVADLERYDPDVLVLQRQVGEERLEAMRRMQAFSRAFKVYELDDYLPNVPLKSAHRQHLPKDILRTLRRGLGYVDRFVVSTPALAEAFAGLHPDIRVIENRLPVGWWQGLRAQRRRGERPRVGWAGGSSHTGDLELIADVVRELADEVDWVFFGMCPPSIRPFVREVHAGVPIERYPRALAALDLDLALAPVEQNLFNECKSNLRLLEYGACGFPVVCSDVRCYQDDLPVTRVKNRFRDWVEAIRMHTRDLDAAARAGDNLRERVLADWMLDGEHLRAWYRAWMPD
;
A
#
# COMPACT_ATOMS: atom_id res chain seq x y z
N MET A 1 -14.07 -39.55 -27.38
CA MET A 1 -15.45 -39.16 -27.02
C MET A 1 -15.74 -39.76 -25.65
N SER A 2 -15.45 -39.04 -24.58
CA SER A 2 -16.03 -39.36 -23.26
C SER A 2 -17.52 -38.99 -23.34
N ALA A 3 -18.41 -39.80 -22.78
CA ALA A 3 -19.82 -39.43 -22.66
C ALA A 3 -19.89 -38.16 -21.80
N ASN A 4 -20.53 -37.09 -22.30
CA ASN A 4 -20.63 -35.84 -21.55
C ASN A 4 -21.37 -36.10 -20.23
N VAL A 5 -20.68 -35.89 -19.11
CA VAL A 5 -21.21 -36.07 -17.76
C VAL A 5 -22.33 -35.06 -17.52
N ARG A 6 -23.48 -35.50 -16.98
CA ARG A 6 -24.65 -34.62 -16.78
C ARG A 6 -24.41 -33.68 -15.59
N VAL A 7 -24.77 -32.41 -15.74
CA VAL A 7 -24.73 -31.38 -14.67
C VAL A 7 -26.14 -30.91 -14.36
N SER A 8 -26.51 -30.90 -13.07
CA SER A 8 -27.75 -30.30 -12.60
C SER A 8 -27.49 -28.88 -12.14
N ILE A 9 -28.12 -27.91 -12.79
CA ILE A 9 -28.15 -26.52 -12.31
C ILE A 9 -29.28 -26.41 -11.29
N VAL A 10 -28.95 -26.15 -10.02
CA VAL A 10 -29.90 -25.97 -8.93
C VAL A 10 -30.09 -24.49 -8.67
N MET A 11 -31.33 -24.04 -8.82
CA MET A 11 -31.71 -22.64 -8.75
C MET A 11 -32.80 -22.44 -7.69
N PRO A 12 -32.44 -22.06 -6.44
CA PRO A 12 -33.41 -21.53 -5.50
C PRO A 12 -33.90 -20.16 -6.01
N THR A 13 -35.20 -19.95 -6.03
CA THR A 13 -35.82 -18.75 -6.61
C THR A 13 -36.88 -18.17 -5.67
N TYR A 14 -36.91 -16.86 -5.58
CA TYR A 14 -37.89 -16.09 -4.80
C TYR A 14 -38.24 -14.76 -5.47
N LYS A 15 -37.29 -14.09 -6.11
CA LYS A 15 -37.44 -12.74 -6.69
C LYS A 15 -37.55 -12.82 -8.21
N LEU A 16 -38.53 -12.11 -8.77
CA LEU A 16 -38.70 -12.04 -10.23
C LEU A 16 -37.72 -11.06 -10.91
N GLU A 17 -37.28 -10.02 -10.19
CA GLU A 17 -36.64 -8.82 -10.75
C GLU A 17 -35.45 -9.10 -11.68
N TYR A 18 -34.64 -10.11 -11.36
CA TYR A 18 -33.44 -10.49 -12.12
C TYR A 18 -33.49 -11.94 -12.64
N PHE A 19 -34.59 -12.64 -12.35
CA PHE A 19 -34.72 -14.06 -12.64
C PHE A 19 -34.70 -14.37 -14.14
N GLU A 20 -35.19 -13.45 -14.96
CA GLU A 20 -35.13 -13.59 -16.42
C GLU A 20 -33.68 -13.65 -16.93
N ASP A 21 -32.83 -12.73 -16.47
CA ASP A 21 -31.41 -12.70 -16.82
C ASP A 21 -30.69 -13.97 -16.35
N ALA A 22 -30.98 -14.41 -15.13
CA ALA A 22 -30.43 -15.64 -14.56
C ALA A 22 -30.84 -16.88 -15.38
N LEU A 23 -32.12 -16.98 -15.74
CA LEU A 23 -32.66 -18.07 -16.56
C LEU A 23 -32.07 -18.07 -17.97
N ASP A 24 -31.97 -16.90 -18.61
CA ASP A 24 -31.36 -16.76 -19.94
C ASP A 24 -29.88 -17.13 -19.93
N SER A 25 -29.17 -16.83 -18.83
CA SER A 25 -27.77 -17.22 -18.66
C SER A 25 -27.56 -18.74 -18.64
N VAL A 26 -28.54 -19.48 -18.11
CA VAL A 26 -28.55 -20.95 -18.11
C VAL A 26 -28.87 -21.49 -19.50
N LEU A 27 -29.88 -20.92 -20.16
CA LEU A 27 -30.27 -21.31 -21.52
C LEU A 27 -29.14 -21.06 -22.53
N GLY A 28 -28.29 -20.06 -22.28
CA GLY A 28 -27.13 -19.73 -23.11
C GLY A 28 -25.85 -20.53 -22.82
N GLN A 29 -25.87 -21.53 -21.93
CA GLN A 29 -24.68 -22.32 -21.63
C GLN A 29 -24.25 -23.19 -22.82
N THR A 30 -22.95 -23.27 -23.08
CA THR A 30 -22.37 -24.08 -24.18
C THR A 30 -22.29 -25.56 -23.85
N TYR A 31 -22.42 -25.94 -22.58
CA TYR A 31 -22.31 -27.32 -22.15
C TYR A 31 -23.59 -28.12 -22.50
N PRO A 32 -23.50 -29.24 -23.25
CA PRO A 32 -24.67 -29.88 -23.84
C PRO A 32 -25.45 -30.82 -22.90
N ALA A 33 -24.85 -31.29 -21.81
CA ALA A 33 -25.44 -32.28 -20.91
C ALA A 33 -25.95 -31.64 -19.60
N LEU A 34 -27.00 -30.83 -19.72
CA LEU A 34 -27.58 -30.08 -18.61
C LEU A 34 -28.94 -30.64 -18.16
N GLU A 35 -29.32 -30.32 -16.93
CA GLU A 35 -30.71 -30.12 -16.53
C GLU A 35 -30.79 -28.90 -15.61
N LEU A 36 -31.93 -28.22 -15.58
CA LEU A 36 -32.19 -27.09 -14.69
C LEU A 36 -33.29 -27.45 -13.71
N ILE A 37 -33.06 -27.25 -12.42
CA ILE A 37 -33.99 -27.52 -11.33
C ILE A 37 -34.27 -26.20 -10.61
N ILE A 38 -35.49 -25.71 -10.76
CA ILE A 38 -35.95 -24.45 -10.18
C ILE A 38 -36.83 -24.77 -8.98
N CYS A 39 -36.42 -24.30 -7.81
CA CYS A 39 -37.18 -24.44 -6.56
C CYS A 39 -37.71 -23.06 -6.16
N ASP A 40 -38.99 -22.81 -6.46
CA ASP A 40 -39.62 -21.51 -6.29
C ASP A 40 -40.33 -21.36 -4.93
N ASP A 41 -39.89 -20.37 -4.17
CA ASP A 41 -40.44 -19.91 -2.88
C ASP A 41 -41.34 -18.67 -3.02
N SER A 42 -41.65 -18.22 -4.24
CA SER A 42 -42.44 -17.03 -4.48
C SER A 42 -43.94 -17.21 -4.17
N SER A 43 -44.57 -16.13 -3.71
CA SER A 43 -45.98 -16.13 -3.33
C SER A 43 -46.96 -16.01 -4.52
N ASP A 44 -46.48 -15.78 -5.74
CA ASP A 44 -47.31 -15.60 -6.93
C ASP A 44 -46.87 -16.49 -8.11
N GLU A 45 -47.56 -16.39 -9.25
CA GLU A 45 -47.35 -17.26 -10.42
C GLU A 45 -46.40 -16.68 -11.47
N ARG A 46 -45.75 -15.53 -11.20
CA ARG A 46 -44.99 -14.82 -12.23
C ARG A 46 -43.73 -15.58 -12.65
N ILE A 47 -43.04 -16.20 -11.70
CA ILE A 47 -41.87 -17.06 -11.97
C ILE A 47 -42.30 -18.30 -12.77
N ALA A 48 -43.36 -18.99 -12.34
CA ALA A 48 -43.92 -20.14 -13.08
C ALA A 48 -44.25 -19.79 -14.53
N THR A 49 -44.88 -18.63 -14.74
CA THR A 49 -45.26 -18.13 -16.07
C THR A 49 -44.02 -17.90 -16.95
N LEU A 50 -42.98 -17.28 -16.42
CA LEU A 50 -41.75 -17.02 -17.18
C LEU A 50 -41.01 -18.32 -17.52
N VAL A 51 -40.93 -19.26 -16.58
CA VAL A 51 -40.32 -20.57 -16.81
C VAL A 51 -41.04 -21.30 -17.95
N GLU A 52 -42.36 -21.27 -17.96
CA GLU A 52 -43.14 -21.93 -19.02
C GLU A 52 -42.94 -21.26 -20.39
N GLN A 53 -42.87 -19.93 -20.44
CA GLN A 53 -42.59 -19.18 -21.66
C GLN A 53 -41.24 -19.57 -22.28
N LYS A 54 -40.20 -19.79 -21.45
CA LYS A 54 -38.86 -20.11 -21.94
C LYS A 54 -38.59 -21.61 -22.07
N ARG A 55 -39.45 -22.48 -21.52
CA ARG A 55 -39.31 -23.95 -21.56
C ARG A 55 -39.09 -24.49 -22.97
N ALA A 56 -39.80 -23.96 -23.97
CA ALA A 56 -39.69 -24.39 -25.37
C ALA A 56 -38.34 -24.04 -26.02
N SER A 57 -37.61 -23.06 -25.47
CA SER A 57 -36.30 -22.64 -25.98
C SER A 57 -35.11 -23.39 -25.36
N ALA A 58 -35.36 -24.25 -24.36
CA ALA A 58 -34.33 -24.98 -23.65
C ALA A 58 -33.87 -26.22 -24.45
N ALA A 59 -32.55 -26.35 -24.62
CA ALA A 59 -31.94 -27.55 -25.21
C ALA A 59 -31.88 -28.75 -24.23
N PHE A 60 -32.32 -28.56 -22.98
CA PHE A 60 -32.24 -29.50 -21.88
C PHE A 60 -33.48 -29.45 -20.98
N PRO A 61 -33.74 -30.48 -20.15
CA PRO A 61 -34.91 -30.50 -19.27
C PRO A 61 -34.86 -29.36 -18.24
N ILE A 62 -35.95 -28.58 -18.17
CA ILE A 62 -36.23 -27.67 -17.05
C ILE A 62 -37.26 -28.34 -16.14
N ARG A 63 -36.96 -28.48 -14.86
CA ARG A 63 -37.85 -29.05 -13.85
C ARG A 63 -38.19 -27.97 -12.84
N TYR A 64 -39.45 -27.59 -12.82
CA TYR A 64 -39.95 -26.51 -11.98
C TYR A 64 -40.74 -27.07 -10.81
N PHE A 65 -40.39 -26.64 -9.59
CA PHE A 65 -41.04 -27.06 -8.36
C PHE A 65 -41.39 -25.84 -7.51
N ARG A 66 -42.66 -25.49 -7.45
CA ARG A 66 -43.16 -24.53 -6.48
C ARG A 66 -43.27 -25.16 -5.10
N ASN A 67 -42.77 -24.49 -4.06
CA ASN A 67 -42.90 -24.97 -2.68
C ASN A 67 -44.28 -24.62 -2.11
N GLU A 68 -44.90 -25.56 -1.38
CA GLU A 68 -46.19 -25.33 -0.71
C GLU A 68 -46.06 -24.32 0.43
N THR A 69 -44.91 -24.32 1.11
CA THR A 69 -44.53 -23.37 2.16
C THR A 69 -43.13 -22.84 1.87
N ARG A 70 -42.85 -21.60 2.25
CA ARG A 70 -41.53 -20.98 2.04
C ARG A 70 -40.44 -21.77 2.77
N LEU A 71 -39.52 -22.37 2.02
CA LEU A 71 -38.42 -23.18 2.56
C LEU A 71 -37.16 -22.36 2.86
N GLY A 72 -37.06 -21.16 2.27
CA GLY A 72 -35.87 -20.32 2.36
C GLY A 72 -34.71 -20.88 1.53
N GLU A 73 -33.62 -20.13 1.44
CA GLU A 73 -32.47 -20.46 0.58
C GLU A 73 -31.91 -21.86 0.86
N LEU A 74 -31.66 -22.19 2.13
CA LEU A 74 -31.16 -23.51 2.54
C LEU A 74 -32.11 -24.63 2.12
N GLY A 75 -33.39 -24.52 2.49
CA GLY A 75 -34.38 -25.58 2.25
C GLY A 75 -34.65 -25.80 0.76
N SER A 76 -34.72 -24.72 -0.02
CA SER A 76 -34.88 -24.75 -1.47
C SER A 76 -33.65 -25.33 -2.17
N THR A 77 -32.44 -24.95 -1.73
CA THR A 77 -31.19 -25.53 -2.25
C THR A 77 -31.08 -27.02 -1.95
N ALA A 78 -31.38 -27.44 -0.71
CA ALA A 78 -31.36 -28.84 -0.30
C ALA A 78 -32.38 -29.69 -1.08
N LYS A 79 -33.58 -29.14 -1.33
CA LYS A 79 -34.59 -29.78 -2.19
C LYS A 79 -34.07 -29.95 -3.61
N GLY A 80 -33.46 -28.91 -4.19
CA GLY A 80 -32.86 -28.96 -5.52
C GLY A 80 -31.77 -30.03 -5.64
N ILE A 81 -30.86 -30.12 -4.66
CA ILE A 81 -29.80 -31.14 -4.61
C ILE A 81 -30.40 -32.57 -4.59
N ARG A 82 -31.46 -32.81 -3.81
CA ARG A 82 -32.12 -34.12 -3.77
C ARG A 82 -32.77 -34.50 -5.10
N LEU A 83 -33.27 -33.51 -5.84
CA LEU A 83 -33.92 -33.69 -7.13
C LEU A 83 -32.93 -33.81 -8.30
N ALA A 84 -31.68 -33.35 -8.12
CA ALA A 84 -30.61 -33.45 -9.10
C ALA A 84 -30.36 -34.90 -9.53
N GLU A 85 -30.12 -35.10 -10.83
CA GLU A 85 -29.75 -36.38 -11.47
C GLU A 85 -28.35 -36.32 -12.11
N GLY A 86 -27.75 -35.14 -12.22
CA GLY A 86 -26.40 -34.94 -12.70
C GLY A 86 -25.33 -35.44 -11.73
N GLU A 87 -24.16 -35.79 -12.24
CA GLU A 87 -23.00 -36.16 -11.41
C GLU A 87 -22.49 -34.93 -10.64
N TYR A 88 -22.54 -33.76 -11.29
CA TYR A 88 -22.20 -32.48 -10.69
C TYR A 88 -23.44 -31.62 -10.48
N VAL A 89 -23.42 -30.84 -9.41
CA VAL A 89 -24.40 -29.78 -9.17
C VAL A 89 -23.70 -28.44 -9.34
N LYS A 90 -24.29 -27.59 -10.19
CA LYS A 90 -23.93 -26.18 -10.33
C LYS A 90 -25.02 -25.35 -9.66
N PHE A 91 -24.66 -24.45 -8.74
CA PHE A 91 -25.65 -23.56 -8.15
C PHE A 91 -25.80 -22.29 -8.99
N LEU A 92 -26.98 -21.70 -8.94
CA LEU A 92 -27.26 -20.37 -9.48
C LEU A 92 -28.39 -19.71 -8.68
N HIS A 93 -28.12 -18.56 -8.10
CA HIS A 93 -29.17 -17.74 -7.50
C HIS A 93 -29.91 -16.94 -8.57
N ASP A 94 -31.14 -16.53 -8.24
CA ASP A 94 -32.08 -15.89 -9.15
C ASP A 94 -31.73 -14.44 -9.53
N ASP A 95 -30.62 -13.91 -9.03
CA ASP A 95 -30.10 -12.57 -9.32
C ASP A 95 -28.71 -12.54 -9.98
N ASP A 96 -28.04 -13.70 -10.08
CA ASP A 96 -26.71 -13.84 -10.68
C ASP A 96 -26.78 -14.33 -12.13
N VAL A 97 -25.70 -14.11 -12.89
CA VAL A 97 -25.62 -14.47 -14.32
C VAL A 97 -24.41 -15.35 -14.59
N LEU A 98 -24.61 -16.53 -15.20
CA LEU A 98 -23.54 -17.39 -15.67
C LEU A 98 -23.05 -16.95 -17.06
N LEU A 99 -21.74 -16.91 -17.28
CA LEU A 99 -21.20 -16.72 -18.62
C LEU A 99 -21.34 -17.99 -19.46
N PRO A 100 -21.44 -17.91 -20.81
CA PRO A 100 -21.79 -19.06 -21.66
C PRO A 100 -20.96 -20.32 -21.43
N GLU A 101 -19.65 -20.18 -21.19
CA GLU A 101 -18.73 -21.31 -21.02
C GLU A 101 -18.52 -21.71 -19.54
N CYS A 102 -19.36 -21.20 -18.62
CA CYS A 102 -19.19 -21.42 -17.18
C CYS A 102 -19.24 -22.89 -16.81
N VAL A 103 -20.32 -23.59 -17.20
CA VAL A 103 -20.46 -25.02 -16.88
C VAL A 103 -19.38 -25.85 -17.56
N GLU A 104 -19.10 -25.59 -18.83
CA GLU A 104 -18.08 -26.32 -19.61
C GLU A 104 -16.70 -26.22 -18.97
N ALA A 105 -16.29 -25.01 -18.57
CA ALA A 105 -14.99 -24.78 -17.95
C ALA A 105 -14.88 -25.45 -16.57
N LEU A 106 -15.93 -25.36 -15.73
CA LEU A 106 -15.93 -25.97 -14.41
C LEU A 106 -15.95 -27.51 -14.49
N VAL A 107 -16.74 -28.11 -15.38
CA VAL A 107 -16.69 -29.55 -15.66
C VAL A 107 -15.30 -29.95 -16.14
N GLY A 108 -14.71 -29.17 -17.05
CA GLY A 108 -13.35 -29.41 -17.53
C GLY A 108 -12.30 -29.41 -16.42
N ALA A 109 -12.47 -28.60 -15.37
CA ALA A 109 -11.60 -28.59 -14.21
C ALA A 109 -11.82 -29.81 -13.30
N MET A 110 -13.08 -30.18 -13.06
CA MET A 110 -13.45 -31.34 -12.22
C MET A 110 -13.02 -32.68 -12.85
N GLU A 111 -13.20 -32.84 -14.16
CA GLU A 111 -12.89 -34.09 -14.88
C GLU A 111 -11.37 -34.33 -15.07
N ARG A 112 -10.58 -33.25 -15.14
CA ARG A 112 -9.12 -33.36 -15.27
C ARG A 112 -8.43 -33.78 -13.98
N GLU A 113 -9.08 -33.60 -12.84
CA GLU A 113 -8.44 -33.66 -11.53
C GLU A 113 -9.27 -34.53 -10.57
N PRO A 114 -8.93 -35.82 -10.44
CA PRO A 114 -9.75 -36.78 -9.67
C PRO A 114 -9.97 -36.41 -8.19
N ASN A 115 -9.05 -35.64 -7.59
CA ASN A 115 -9.12 -35.21 -6.19
C ASN A 115 -9.95 -33.94 -5.98
N VAL A 116 -10.45 -33.30 -7.04
CA VAL A 116 -11.25 -32.08 -6.92
C VAL A 116 -12.68 -32.43 -6.56
N VAL A 117 -13.15 -31.82 -5.47
CA VAL A 117 -14.52 -31.99 -4.95
C VAL A 117 -15.36 -30.72 -5.11
N LEU A 118 -14.69 -29.59 -5.30
CA LEU A 118 -15.28 -28.27 -5.47
C LEU A 118 -14.53 -27.53 -6.59
N ALA A 119 -15.25 -27.00 -7.56
CA ALA A 119 -14.72 -26.06 -8.54
C ALA A 119 -15.38 -24.69 -8.36
N SER A 120 -14.58 -23.64 -8.47
CA SER A 120 -15.04 -22.26 -8.51
C SER A 120 -14.26 -21.47 -9.56
N SER A 121 -14.65 -20.23 -9.78
CA SER A 121 -14.02 -19.33 -10.73
C SER A 121 -13.97 -17.91 -10.19
N ARG A 122 -13.08 -17.10 -10.75
CA ARG A 122 -13.15 -15.65 -10.59
C ARG A 122 -14.57 -15.17 -10.92
N ARG A 123 -15.03 -14.17 -10.20
CA ARG A 123 -16.31 -13.51 -10.45
C ARG A 123 -16.11 -12.06 -10.86
N LEU A 124 -17.06 -11.53 -11.63
CA LEU A 124 -17.20 -10.10 -11.83
C LEU A 124 -18.32 -9.63 -10.93
N ARG A 125 -18.04 -8.64 -10.08
CA ARG A 125 -19.12 -7.97 -9.35
C ARG A 125 -19.89 -7.08 -10.31
N ILE A 126 -21.21 -7.09 -10.24
CA ILE A 126 -22.08 -6.17 -10.96
C ILE A 126 -23.08 -5.49 -10.03
N ASP A 127 -23.54 -4.29 -10.33
CA ASP A 127 -24.62 -3.61 -9.60
C ASP A 127 -26.03 -4.06 -10.04
N GLU A 128 -27.07 -3.42 -9.51
CA GLU A 128 -28.48 -3.66 -9.84
C GLU A 128 -28.74 -3.54 -11.35
N GLU A 129 -28.02 -2.66 -12.04
CA GLU A 129 -28.13 -2.41 -13.47
C GLU A 129 -27.18 -3.28 -14.34
N GLY A 130 -26.45 -4.20 -13.72
CA GLY A 130 -25.54 -5.13 -14.39
C GLY A 130 -24.18 -4.54 -14.76
N GLN A 131 -23.82 -3.39 -14.20
CA GLN A 131 -22.55 -2.71 -14.44
C GLN A 131 -21.43 -3.22 -13.53
N PRO A 132 -20.21 -3.36 -14.06
CA PRO A 132 -19.10 -3.90 -13.30
C PRO A 132 -18.75 -3.03 -12.09
N LEU A 133 -18.58 -3.67 -10.93
CA LEU A 133 -18.09 -3.08 -9.69
C LEU A 133 -16.63 -3.50 -9.44
N PRO A 134 -15.82 -2.67 -8.75
CA PRO A 134 -14.43 -3.00 -8.45
C PRO A 134 -14.33 -4.22 -7.52
N ASP A 135 -13.22 -4.97 -7.63
CA ASP A 135 -12.96 -6.06 -6.70
C ASP A 135 -12.69 -5.54 -5.28
N ILE A 136 -13.13 -6.28 -4.28
CA ILE A 136 -12.75 -6.11 -2.86
C ILE A 136 -11.87 -7.29 -2.43
N LEU A 137 -11.33 -7.25 -1.21
CA LEU A 137 -10.49 -8.34 -0.69
C LEU A 137 -11.17 -9.72 -0.80
N ALA A 138 -12.49 -9.79 -0.64
CA ALA A 138 -13.27 -11.01 -0.80
C ALA A 138 -13.63 -11.39 -2.25
N THR A 139 -13.36 -10.55 -3.26
CA THR A 139 -13.69 -10.88 -4.67
C THR A 139 -12.49 -10.89 -5.60
N CYS A 140 -11.35 -10.36 -5.16
CA CYS A 140 -10.11 -10.39 -5.93
C CYS A 140 -9.62 -11.82 -6.18
N PHE A 141 -8.98 -12.04 -7.34
CA PHE A 141 -8.39 -13.32 -7.70
C PHE A 141 -6.87 -13.29 -7.43
N PRO A 142 -6.34 -14.10 -6.50
CA PRO A 142 -4.97 -13.93 -6.00
C PRO A 142 -3.87 -14.65 -6.81
N PHE A 143 -4.20 -15.25 -7.96
CA PHE A 143 -3.26 -16.07 -8.74
C PHE A 143 -3.11 -15.58 -10.18
N ALA A 144 -2.01 -15.95 -10.84
CA ALA A 144 -1.72 -15.57 -12.23
C ALA A 144 -2.46 -16.44 -13.28
N GLY A 145 -3.10 -17.53 -12.87
CA GLY A 145 -3.78 -18.48 -13.74
C GLY A 145 -4.63 -19.47 -12.94
N ASP A 146 -5.17 -20.49 -13.61
CA ASP A 146 -6.01 -21.53 -13.00
C ASP A 146 -5.19 -22.40 -12.03
N VAL A 147 -5.73 -22.67 -10.84
CA VAL A 147 -5.00 -23.37 -9.78
C VAL A 147 -5.85 -24.43 -9.07
N LEU A 148 -5.17 -25.43 -8.51
CA LEU A 148 -5.64 -26.29 -7.44
C LEU A 148 -5.18 -25.74 -6.10
N ILE A 149 -6.06 -25.76 -5.11
CA ILE A 149 -5.76 -25.34 -3.74
C ILE A 149 -6.08 -26.51 -2.80
N ASP A 150 -5.13 -26.85 -1.93
CA ASP A 150 -5.30 -27.90 -0.92
C ASP A 150 -6.49 -27.55 -0.02
N GLY A 151 -7.50 -28.42 -0.01
CA GLY A 151 -8.76 -28.12 0.68
C GLY A 151 -8.63 -28.02 2.20
N ARG A 152 -7.81 -28.87 2.83
CA ARG A 152 -7.68 -28.90 4.29
C ARG A 152 -6.89 -27.71 4.82
N GLU A 153 -5.83 -27.34 4.12
CA GLU A 153 -5.06 -26.15 4.44
C GLU A 153 -5.86 -24.88 4.18
N LEU A 154 -6.67 -24.85 3.11
CA LEU A 154 -7.58 -23.73 2.85
C LEU A 154 -8.62 -23.57 3.97
N VAL A 155 -9.15 -24.67 4.52
CA VAL A 155 -10.06 -24.60 5.67
C VAL A 155 -9.37 -24.02 6.91
N SER A 156 -8.11 -24.40 7.17
CA SER A 156 -7.31 -23.82 8.25
C SER A 156 -7.08 -22.33 8.05
N PHE A 157 -6.75 -21.91 6.81
CA PHE A 157 -6.63 -20.50 6.44
C PHE A 157 -7.92 -19.73 6.72
N LEU A 158 -9.09 -20.24 6.31
CA LEU A 158 -10.38 -19.57 6.50
C LEU A 158 -10.78 -19.42 7.99
N ALA A 159 -10.26 -20.29 8.86
CA ALA A 159 -10.48 -20.23 10.31
C ALA A 159 -9.68 -19.10 11.01
N ASP A 160 -8.61 -18.61 10.38
CA ASP A 160 -7.83 -17.46 10.84
C ASP A 160 -8.20 -16.19 10.06
N HIS A 161 -8.51 -16.36 8.77
CA HIS A 161 -8.79 -15.30 7.81
C HIS A 161 -10.08 -15.60 7.06
N THR A 162 -11.21 -15.35 7.72
CA THR A 162 -12.56 -15.62 7.21
C THR A 162 -12.92 -14.63 6.08
N ILE A 163 -12.36 -14.90 4.90
CA ILE A 163 -12.46 -14.09 3.68
C ILE A 163 -13.02 -14.99 2.59
N ASN A 164 -14.25 -14.74 2.13
CA ASN A 164 -14.86 -15.55 1.07
C ASN A 164 -14.37 -15.17 -0.34
N PHE A 165 -13.09 -15.43 -0.62
CA PHE A 165 -12.52 -15.27 -1.96
C PHE A 165 -12.90 -16.41 -2.93
N ILE A 166 -13.35 -17.55 -2.40
CA ILE A 166 -13.79 -18.72 -3.18
C ILE A 166 -15.03 -18.37 -4.01
N GLY A 167 -15.97 -17.62 -3.43
CA GLY A 167 -17.17 -17.13 -4.10
C GLY A 167 -18.47 -17.60 -3.45
N GLU A 168 -19.55 -16.93 -3.81
CA GLU A 168 -20.93 -17.24 -3.41
C GLU A 168 -21.42 -18.51 -4.16
N PRO A 169 -22.55 -19.15 -3.78
CA PRO A 169 -22.99 -20.41 -4.39
C PRO A 169 -23.01 -20.39 -5.92
N SER A 170 -23.45 -19.31 -6.56
CA SER A 170 -23.45 -19.13 -8.02
C SER A 170 -22.07 -19.24 -8.69
N CYS A 171 -20.97 -19.16 -7.94
CA CYS A 171 -19.61 -19.42 -8.44
C CYS A 171 -19.23 -20.91 -8.38
N LEU A 172 -19.89 -21.69 -7.53
CA LEU A 172 -19.49 -23.04 -7.14
C LEU A 172 -20.12 -24.13 -8.01
N MET A 173 -19.36 -25.19 -8.26
CA MET A 173 -19.82 -26.49 -8.76
C MET A 173 -19.21 -27.58 -7.89
N ALA A 174 -19.99 -28.56 -7.48
CA ALA A 174 -19.51 -29.65 -6.63
C ALA A 174 -20.08 -31.00 -7.05
N ARG A 175 -19.44 -32.09 -6.61
CA ARG A 175 -19.96 -33.44 -6.82
C ARG A 175 -21.27 -33.64 -6.06
N ARG A 176 -22.28 -34.18 -6.74
CA ARG A 176 -23.62 -34.39 -6.16
C ARG A 176 -23.59 -35.34 -4.96
N ASP A 177 -22.80 -36.40 -5.01
CA ASP A 177 -22.69 -37.40 -3.94
C ASP A 177 -22.13 -36.79 -2.64
N ALA A 178 -21.16 -35.88 -2.74
CA ALA A 178 -20.62 -35.12 -1.62
C ALA A 178 -21.68 -34.17 -1.04
N LEU A 179 -22.42 -33.47 -1.91
CA LEU A 179 -23.52 -32.57 -1.51
C LEU A 179 -24.67 -33.31 -0.82
N LEU A 180 -25.06 -34.50 -1.29
CA LEU A 180 -26.11 -35.30 -0.67
C LEU A 180 -25.78 -35.70 0.77
N GLN A 181 -24.50 -35.85 1.12
CA GLN A 181 -24.07 -36.19 2.49
C GLN A 181 -24.09 -34.99 3.45
N ILE A 182 -24.25 -33.78 2.93
CA ILE A 182 -24.27 -32.54 3.71
C ILE A 182 -25.53 -31.71 3.46
N CYS A 183 -26.49 -32.20 2.67
CA CYS A 183 -27.62 -31.41 2.17
C CYS A 183 -28.50 -30.79 3.27
N GLU A 184 -28.73 -31.51 4.37
CA GLU A 184 -29.51 -31.01 5.52
C GLU A 184 -28.70 -30.07 6.45
N ARG A 185 -27.40 -29.92 6.18
CA ARG A 185 -26.43 -29.18 7.02
C ARG A 185 -25.53 -28.26 6.19
N LEU A 186 -25.97 -27.82 5.01
CA LEU A 186 -25.14 -27.03 4.08
C LEU A 186 -24.53 -25.81 4.75
N MET A 187 -25.35 -25.05 5.49
CA MET A 187 -24.93 -23.84 6.20
C MET A 187 -24.71 -24.09 7.70
N MET A 188 -24.35 -25.31 8.10
CA MET A 188 -24.11 -25.68 9.50
C MET A 188 -22.73 -26.31 9.72
N LEU A 189 -22.11 -25.98 10.86
CA LEU A 189 -20.89 -26.62 11.34
C LEU A 189 -21.04 -27.00 12.81
N ASN A 190 -20.64 -28.22 13.16
CA ASN A 190 -20.73 -28.74 14.53
C ASN A 190 -22.13 -28.61 15.17
N GLY A 191 -23.20 -28.79 14.37
CA GLY A 191 -24.58 -28.64 14.84
C GLY A 191 -25.06 -27.20 15.04
N ARG A 192 -24.23 -26.20 14.72
CA ARG A 192 -24.57 -24.77 14.78
C ARG A 192 -24.84 -24.22 13.38
N ALA A 193 -25.85 -23.36 13.25
CA ALA A 193 -26.09 -22.60 12.02
C ALA A 193 -25.03 -21.51 11.88
N ILE A 194 -24.49 -21.34 10.67
CA ILE A 194 -23.51 -20.31 10.35
C ILE A 194 -24.20 -19.24 9.52
N ASP A 195 -24.61 -18.17 10.19
CA ASP A 195 -25.27 -17.04 9.55
C ASP A 195 -24.26 -16.17 8.76
N TRP A 196 -24.73 -15.49 7.71
CA TRP A 196 -23.98 -14.54 6.86
C TRP A 196 -22.87 -15.10 5.97
N ILE A 197 -22.23 -16.21 6.37
CA ILE A 197 -21.17 -16.90 5.63
C ILE A 197 -21.44 -18.41 5.52
N GLY A 198 -22.71 -18.78 5.40
CA GLY A 198 -23.13 -20.18 5.27
C GLY A 198 -22.50 -20.89 4.07
N ASP A 199 -22.28 -20.15 2.97
CA ASP A 199 -21.55 -20.62 1.79
C ASP A 199 -20.12 -21.09 2.11
N LEU A 200 -19.40 -20.40 3.00
CA LEU A 200 -18.11 -20.86 3.52
C LEU A 200 -18.24 -22.12 4.38
N ALA A 201 -19.32 -22.28 5.16
CA ALA A 201 -19.59 -23.51 5.89
C ALA A 201 -19.79 -24.71 4.94
N MET A 202 -20.52 -24.50 3.84
CA MET A 202 -20.68 -25.50 2.78
C MET A 202 -19.32 -25.82 2.13
N CYS A 203 -18.55 -24.80 1.76
CA CYS A 203 -17.22 -24.98 1.18
C CYS A 203 -16.29 -25.76 2.12
N ALA A 204 -16.25 -25.40 3.41
CA ALA A 204 -15.38 -26.05 4.38
C ALA A 204 -15.71 -27.55 4.53
N GLN A 205 -16.99 -27.92 4.56
CA GLN A 205 -17.40 -29.32 4.61
C GLN A 205 -16.98 -30.12 3.37
N LEU A 206 -17.01 -29.51 2.19
CA LEU A 206 -16.57 -30.13 0.94
C LEU A 206 -15.03 -30.24 0.90
N LEU A 207 -14.32 -29.17 1.23
CA LEU A 207 -12.85 -29.08 1.17
C LEU A 207 -12.13 -30.01 2.16
N GLN A 208 -12.81 -30.52 3.19
CA GLN A 208 -12.26 -31.60 4.01
C GLN A 208 -12.10 -32.94 3.25
N ARG A 209 -12.79 -33.09 2.12
CA ARG A 209 -12.87 -34.32 1.33
C ARG A 209 -12.01 -34.29 0.07
N GLY A 210 -11.45 -33.14 -0.31
CA GLY A 210 -10.62 -32.97 -1.49
C GLY A 210 -10.31 -31.51 -1.80
N ASP A 211 -9.74 -31.27 -2.97
CA ASP A 211 -9.17 -29.97 -3.33
C ASP A 211 -10.17 -29.06 -4.05
N LEU A 212 -9.85 -27.76 -4.06
CA LEU A 212 -10.54 -26.73 -4.84
C LEU A 212 -9.85 -26.53 -6.18
N ALA A 213 -10.57 -26.67 -7.29
CA ALA A 213 -10.15 -26.09 -8.56
C ALA A 213 -10.66 -24.65 -8.66
N PHE A 214 -9.76 -23.67 -8.81
CA PHE A 214 -10.10 -22.26 -8.89
C PHE A 214 -9.62 -21.63 -10.19
N LEU A 215 -10.58 -21.29 -11.06
CA LEU A 215 -10.31 -20.79 -12.40
C LEU A 215 -10.14 -19.27 -12.42
N SER A 216 -9.12 -18.79 -13.13
CA SER A 216 -8.74 -17.37 -13.25
C SER A 216 -9.64 -16.56 -14.15
N ARG A 217 -10.30 -17.22 -15.12
CA ARG A 217 -11.28 -16.60 -16.00
C ARG A 217 -12.52 -16.24 -15.19
N PRO A 218 -13.07 -15.01 -15.32
CA PRO A 218 -14.37 -14.72 -14.76
C PRO A 218 -15.44 -15.56 -15.46
N LEU A 219 -16.23 -16.36 -14.73
CA LEU A 219 -17.30 -17.20 -15.31
C LEU A 219 -18.69 -16.93 -14.72
N THR A 220 -18.77 -16.14 -13.65
CA THR A 220 -20.03 -15.69 -13.04
C THR A 220 -20.01 -14.17 -12.88
N ARG A 221 -21.13 -13.52 -13.16
CA ARG A 221 -21.39 -12.13 -12.74
C ARG A 221 -22.24 -12.17 -11.48
N PHE A 222 -21.64 -11.76 -10.37
CA PHE A 222 -22.25 -11.71 -9.06
C PHE A 222 -22.89 -10.35 -8.84
N ARG A 223 -24.22 -10.30 -8.68
CA ARG A 223 -24.94 -9.05 -8.51
C ARG A 223 -24.83 -8.54 -7.09
N VAL A 224 -24.79 -7.22 -6.92
CA VAL A 224 -24.80 -6.53 -5.63
C VAL A 224 -26.00 -5.60 -5.62
N SER A 225 -27.00 -5.89 -4.78
CA SER A 225 -28.22 -5.08 -4.66
C SER A 225 -28.60 -4.80 -3.22
N ARG A 226 -29.35 -3.72 -2.99
CA ARG A 226 -29.89 -3.35 -1.66
C ARG A 226 -30.90 -4.35 -1.13
N GLN A 227 -31.46 -5.18 -2.02
CA GLN A 227 -32.39 -6.24 -1.66
C GLN A 227 -31.68 -7.55 -1.27
N GLN A 228 -30.35 -7.65 -1.43
CA GLN A 228 -29.60 -8.84 -1.02
C GLN A 228 -29.47 -8.90 0.49
N PHE A 229 -29.75 -10.08 1.02
CA PHE A 229 -29.61 -10.36 2.44
C PHE A 229 -28.17 -10.07 2.92
N SER A 230 -27.16 -10.47 2.14
CA SER A 230 -25.73 -10.26 2.45
C SER A 230 -25.27 -8.79 2.42
N GLN A 231 -25.95 -7.90 1.69
CA GLN A 231 -25.59 -6.48 1.62
C GLN A 231 -26.03 -5.72 2.90
N ILE A 232 -27.16 -6.12 3.50
CA ILE A 232 -27.68 -5.55 4.76
C ILE A 232 -26.66 -5.72 5.91
N GLY A 233 -25.96 -6.85 5.97
CA GLY A 233 -24.92 -7.13 6.97
C GLY A 233 -23.60 -6.40 6.74
N ARG A 234 -23.32 -5.95 5.50
CA ARG A 234 -22.15 -5.11 5.18
C ARG A 234 -22.40 -3.63 5.47
N ASP A 235 -23.64 -3.18 5.32
CA ASP A 235 -24.04 -1.79 5.52
C ASP A 235 -24.31 -1.45 7.00
N GLN A 236 -24.35 -2.44 7.90
CA GLN A 236 -24.57 -2.28 9.34
C GLN A 236 -23.49 -2.99 10.17
N PRO A 237 -22.51 -2.24 10.74
CA PRO A 237 -21.46 -2.82 11.59
C PRO A 237 -22.03 -3.63 12.76
N GLY A 238 -21.44 -4.80 13.04
CA GLY A 238 -21.79 -5.66 14.19
C GLY A 238 -22.79 -6.79 13.92
N ILE A 239 -23.53 -6.78 12.80
CA ILE A 239 -24.58 -7.79 12.54
C ILE A 239 -24.02 -9.12 12.00
N GLY A 240 -22.88 -9.11 11.31
CA GLY A 240 -22.24 -10.31 10.72
C GLY A 240 -21.12 -10.96 11.55
N GLU A 241 -20.65 -10.31 12.62
CA GLU A 241 -19.45 -10.74 13.37
C GLU A 241 -19.64 -12.06 14.12
N GLN A 242 -20.86 -12.31 14.60
CA GLN A 242 -21.19 -13.55 15.30
C GLN A 242 -21.08 -14.77 14.39
N GLY A 243 -21.58 -14.70 13.14
CA GLY A 243 -21.44 -15.79 12.16
C GLY A 243 -19.98 -16.09 11.82
N HIS A 244 -19.13 -15.06 11.72
CA HIS A 244 -17.69 -15.21 11.56
C HIS A 244 -17.03 -15.86 12.79
N ALA A 245 -17.42 -15.49 14.01
CA ALA A 245 -16.93 -16.11 15.23
C ALA A 245 -17.35 -17.59 15.32
N ASP A 246 -18.62 -17.90 15.03
CA ASP A 246 -19.17 -19.26 15.08
C ASP A 246 -18.51 -20.17 14.05
N PHE A 247 -18.26 -19.68 12.83
CA PHE A 247 -17.51 -20.43 11.82
C PHE A 247 -16.10 -20.77 12.33
N ARG A 248 -15.36 -19.76 12.80
CA ARG A 248 -13.98 -19.92 13.30
C ARG A 248 -13.90 -20.88 14.49
N LEU A 249 -14.86 -20.81 15.40
CA LEU A 249 -14.94 -21.68 16.56
C LEU A 249 -15.29 -23.11 16.16
N ALA A 250 -16.29 -23.30 15.30
CA ALA A 250 -16.72 -24.62 14.86
C ALA A 250 -15.62 -25.38 14.11
N ILE A 251 -14.84 -24.72 13.24
CA ILE A 251 -13.69 -25.36 12.55
C ILE A 251 -12.64 -25.87 13.56
N ARG A 252 -12.39 -25.12 14.64
CA ARG A 252 -11.46 -25.52 15.71
C ARG A 252 -12.01 -26.69 16.52
N GLU A 253 -13.29 -26.65 16.92
CA GLU A 253 -13.95 -27.72 17.67
C GLU A 253 -14.04 -29.04 16.89
N LEU A 254 -14.24 -28.96 15.57
CA LEU A 254 -14.27 -30.12 14.68
C LEU A 254 -12.88 -30.74 14.44
N GLY A 255 -11.80 -30.10 14.92
CA GLY A 255 -10.42 -30.54 14.69
C GLY A 255 -9.94 -30.36 13.25
N TRP A 256 -10.60 -29.50 12.47
CA TRP A 256 -10.25 -29.23 11.07
C TRP A 256 -9.17 -28.14 10.93
N TYR A 257 -8.79 -27.54 12.06
CA TYR A 257 -7.76 -26.52 12.17
C TYR A 257 -6.36 -27.12 12.36
N ARG A 258 -5.39 -26.70 11.54
CA ARG A 258 -3.98 -27.06 11.69
C ARG A 258 -3.34 -26.31 12.87
N GLN A 259 -2.94 -27.06 13.89
CA GLN A 259 -2.37 -26.54 15.15
C GLN A 259 -0.91 -26.09 15.06
N ALA A 260 -0.16 -26.55 14.06
CA ALA A 260 1.28 -26.28 13.90
C ALA A 260 1.61 -25.76 12.50
N GLY A 261 2.49 -24.76 12.42
CA GLY A 261 2.84 -24.05 11.19
C GLY A 261 2.02 -22.78 10.97
N ASP A 262 2.33 -22.04 9.90
CA ASP A 262 1.67 -20.78 9.56
C ASP A 262 0.52 -21.00 8.58
N ASN A 263 -0.72 -20.80 9.04
CA ASN A 263 -1.94 -20.96 8.24
C ASN A 263 -2.14 -19.90 7.17
N ARG A 264 -1.30 -18.86 7.11
CA ARG A 264 -1.23 -17.97 5.94
C ARG A 264 -0.72 -18.72 4.71
N PHE A 265 0.09 -19.77 4.89
CA PHE A 265 0.62 -20.58 3.79
C PHE A 265 -0.29 -21.77 3.50
N VAL A 266 -0.85 -21.76 2.28
CA VAL A 266 -1.70 -22.80 1.73
C VAL A 266 -1.02 -23.39 0.50
N ARG A 267 -1.01 -24.71 0.37
CA ARG A 267 -0.46 -25.40 -0.80
C ARG A 267 -1.35 -25.17 -2.03
N VAL A 268 -0.72 -24.71 -3.11
CA VAL A 268 -1.35 -24.39 -4.39
C VAL A 268 -0.55 -25.03 -5.53
N ALA A 269 -1.21 -25.60 -6.54
CA ALA A 269 -0.59 -26.10 -7.76
C ALA A 269 -1.28 -25.50 -9.00
N PRO A 270 -0.57 -25.18 -10.09
CA PRO A 270 -1.22 -24.71 -11.31
C PRO A 270 -1.98 -25.84 -12.03
N ILE A 271 -3.14 -25.55 -12.61
CA ILE A 271 -3.86 -26.47 -13.50
C ILE A 271 -3.23 -26.34 -14.89
N THR A 272 -2.40 -27.32 -15.27
CA THR A 272 -1.68 -27.35 -16.56
C THR A 272 -1.98 -28.64 -17.33
N ARG A 273 -1.44 -28.78 -18.55
CA ARG A 273 -1.58 -30.00 -19.36
C ARG A 273 -0.74 -31.19 -18.89
N LEU A 274 0.11 -31.02 -17.87
CA LEU A 274 0.90 -32.11 -17.30
C LEU A 274 0.01 -32.97 -16.39
N ASP A 275 0.34 -34.24 -16.14
CA ASP A 275 -0.44 -35.10 -15.21
C ASP A 275 0.07 -35.01 -13.76
N ALA A 276 1.34 -34.63 -13.56
CA ALA A 276 1.92 -34.45 -12.23
C ALA A 276 1.68 -33.02 -11.71
N ARG A 277 1.02 -32.87 -10.55
CA ARG A 277 0.84 -31.59 -9.85
C ARG A 277 1.95 -31.39 -8.83
N VAL A 278 2.63 -30.26 -8.89
CA VAL A 278 3.59 -29.84 -7.85
C VAL A 278 2.93 -28.75 -7.02
N PHE A 279 2.47 -29.11 -5.82
CA PHE A 279 1.94 -28.16 -4.85
C PHE A 279 3.08 -27.38 -4.20
N LYS A 280 2.95 -26.06 -4.15
CA LYS A 280 3.88 -25.14 -3.49
C LYS A 280 3.13 -24.34 -2.42
N PRO A 281 3.73 -24.07 -1.25
CA PRO A 281 3.12 -23.19 -0.26
C PRO A 281 3.04 -21.76 -0.82
N VAL A 282 1.87 -21.13 -0.70
CA VAL A 282 1.61 -19.75 -1.09
C VAL A 282 1.06 -19.00 0.12
N ASN A 283 1.65 -17.85 0.45
CA ASN A 283 1.06 -16.93 1.44
C ASN A 283 -0.21 -16.31 0.85
N LEU A 284 -1.34 -16.94 1.11
CA LEU A 284 -2.62 -16.65 0.47
C LEU A 284 -3.18 -15.29 0.90
N LEU A 285 -2.96 -14.88 2.15
CA LEU A 285 -3.37 -13.56 2.64
C LEU A 285 -2.60 -12.44 1.93
N ALA A 286 -1.28 -12.60 1.75
CA ALA A 286 -0.47 -11.63 1.01
C ALA A 286 -0.86 -11.57 -0.47
N ALA A 287 -1.16 -12.72 -1.08
CA ALA A 287 -1.61 -12.79 -2.47
C ALA A 287 -2.97 -12.09 -2.67
N LEU A 288 -3.93 -12.28 -1.76
CA LEU A 288 -5.22 -11.58 -1.77
C LEU A 288 -5.06 -10.08 -1.56
N ARG A 289 -4.22 -9.65 -0.59
CA ARG A 289 -3.95 -8.22 -0.37
C ARG A 289 -3.31 -7.57 -1.58
N ARG A 290 -2.34 -8.22 -2.22
CA ARG A 290 -1.73 -7.75 -3.47
C ARG A 290 -2.76 -7.61 -4.59
N ALA A 291 -3.60 -8.62 -4.78
CA ALA A 291 -4.64 -8.62 -5.81
C ALA A 291 -5.73 -7.56 -5.55
N ALA A 292 -6.00 -7.22 -4.28
CA ALA A 292 -6.91 -6.17 -3.89
C ALA A 292 -6.27 -4.76 -3.81
N GLY A 293 -5.01 -4.61 -4.24
CA GLY A 293 -4.30 -3.32 -4.21
C GLY A 293 -3.81 -2.87 -2.83
N PHE A 294 -3.94 -3.70 -1.80
CA PHE A 294 -3.45 -3.48 -0.43
C PHE A 294 -2.02 -3.99 -0.21
N GLY A 295 -1.22 -4.09 -1.26
CA GLY A 295 0.05 -4.83 -1.25
C GLY A 295 0.97 -4.38 -0.12
N SER A 296 1.11 -5.21 0.93
CA SER A 296 2.32 -5.17 1.74
C SER A 296 3.46 -5.54 0.79
N VAL A 297 4.25 -4.54 0.43
CA VAL A 297 5.44 -4.68 -0.38
C VAL A 297 6.32 -5.78 0.23
N THR A 298 6.62 -6.84 -0.53
CA THR A 298 7.60 -7.85 -0.07
C THR A 298 9.00 -7.34 -0.33
N LEU A 299 9.95 -7.73 0.50
CA LEU A 299 11.34 -7.27 0.37
C LEU A 299 11.93 -7.56 -1.01
N SER A 300 11.64 -8.73 -1.59
CA SER A 300 12.05 -9.09 -2.95
C SER A 300 11.52 -8.10 -4.00
N THR A 301 10.21 -7.84 -4.02
CA THR A 301 9.63 -6.85 -4.97
C THR A 301 10.10 -5.43 -4.73
N TRP A 302 10.38 -5.07 -3.47
CA TRP A 302 10.92 -3.77 -3.09
C TRP A 302 12.34 -3.58 -3.63
N LEU A 303 13.19 -4.61 -3.50
CA LEU A 303 14.56 -4.59 -3.97
C LEU A 303 14.65 -4.64 -5.50
N GLU A 304 13.79 -5.41 -6.16
CA GLU A 304 13.72 -5.46 -7.63
C GLU A 304 13.39 -4.10 -8.25
N ALA A 305 12.54 -3.31 -7.60
CA ALA A 305 12.19 -1.97 -8.03
C ALA A 305 13.32 -0.95 -7.84
N ARG A 306 14.33 -1.23 -6.99
CA ARG A 306 15.51 -0.38 -6.77
C ARG A 306 16.57 -0.53 -7.86
N ARG A 307 16.17 -0.34 -9.12
CA ARG A 307 17.06 -0.33 -10.29
C ARG A 307 16.72 0.84 -11.19
N PRO A 308 17.72 1.66 -11.62
CA PRO A 308 17.43 2.76 -12.52
C PRO A 308 16.85 2.23 -13.83
N ASP A 309 15.82 2.89 -14.34
CA ASP A 309 15.32 2.59 -15.67
C ASP A 309 16.32 3.04 -16.77
N ALA A 310 16.01 2.75 -18.03
CA ALA A 310 16.90 3.06 -19.14
C ALA A 310 17.19 4.56 -19.28
N VAL A 311 16.20 5.42 -19.02
CA VAL A 311 16.34 6.89 -19.11
C VAL A 311 17.17 7.40 -17.93
N GLN A 312 16.83 6.97 -16.72
CA GLN A 312 17.56 7.31 -15.51
C GLN A 312 19.03 6.90 -15.61
N LYS A 313 19.31 5.70 -16.12
CA LYS A 313 20.69 5.21 -16.33
C LYS A 313 21.50 6.14 -17.24
N VAL A 314 20.93 6.58 -18.36
CA VAL A 314 21.62 7.51 -19.28
C VAL A 314 21.93 8.85 -18.60
N LEU A 315 21.00 9.37 -17.81
CA LEU A 315 21.20 10.62 -17.06
C LEU A 315 22.26 10.47 -15.97
N ILE A 316 22.24 9.36 -15.23
CA ILE A 316 23.22 9.01 -14.20
C ILE A 316 24.62 8.88 -14.81
N ASP A 317 24.76 8.11 -15.90
CA ASP A 317 26.06 7.87 -16.55
C ASP A 317 26.66 9.20 -17.04
N ARG A 318 25.85 10.09 -17.61
CA ARG A 318 26.27 11.43 -18.02
C ARG A 318 26.68 12.30 -16.82
N PHE A 319 25.87 12.31 -15.77
CA PHE A 319 26.18 13.09 -14.56
C PHE A 319 27.49 12.64 -13.93
N LEU A 320 27.71 11.33 -13.78
CA LEU A 320 28.97 10.78 -13.27
C LEU A 320 30.16 11.15 -14.16
N GLN A 321 30.02 11.12 -15.48
CA GLN A 321 31.08 11.56 -16.41
C GLN A 321 31.42 13.05 -16.21
N ASP A 322 30.41 13.91 -16.07
CA ASP A 322 30.59 15.34 -15.83
C ASP A 322 31.26 15.62 -14.46
N GLN A 323 31.08 14.71 -13.48
CA GLN A 323 31.72 14.75 -12.15
C GLN A 323 33.04 13.95 -12.08
N GLY A 324 33.77 13.82 -13.19
CA GLY A 324 35.09 13.15 -13.21
C GLY A 324 35.04 11.64 -12.93
N GLY A 325 33.89 11.02 -13.22
CA GLY A 325 33.61 9.60 -13.02
C GLY A 325 33.00 9.23 -11.66
N GLY A 326 32.83 10.20 -10.74
CA GLY A 326 32.35 9.93 -9.38
C GLY A 326 33.42 9.39 -8.42
N PRO A 327 33.08 9.17 -7.13
CA PRO A 327 34.02 8.70 -6.11
C PRO A 327 34.59 7.30 -6.38
N ARG A 328 35.83 7.06 -5.98
CA ARG A 328 36.49 5.74 -6.06
C ARG A 328 36.33 4.99 -4.74
N PHE A 329 35.76 3.79 -4.81
CA PHE A 329 35.60 2.89 -3.66
C PHE A 329 36.66 1.79 -3.66
N ALA A 330 37.31 1.59 -2.51
CA ALA A 330 38.06 0.36 -2.22
C ALA A 330 37.26 -0.52 -1.26
N VAL A 331 36.94 -1.73 -1.70
CA VAL A 331 36.31 -2.78 -0.88
C VAL A 331 37.39 -3.70 -0.34
N LEU A 332 37.64 -3.63 0.97
CA LEU A 332 38.59 -4.48 1.68
C LEU A 332 37.86 -5.75 2.14
N VAL A 333 38.10 -6.85 1.45
CA VAL A 333 37.45 -8.15 1.70
C VAL A 333 38.30 -8.95 2.69
N LEU A 334 37.79 -9.16 3.90
CA LEU A 334 38.44 -9.95 4.93
C LEU A 334 37.96 -11.40 4.89
N ASP A 335 38.86 -12.31 4.51
CA ASP A 335 38.66 -13.75 4.61
C ASP A 335 39.30 -14.26 5.89
N ALA A 336 38.56 -14.25 7.00
CA ALA A 336 39.07 -14.67 8.30
C ALA A 336 39.34 -16.18 8.41
N HIS A 337 38.79 -17.00 7.50
CA HIS A 337 38.74 -18.46 7.64
C HIS A 337 39.33 -19.24 6.45
N GLY A 338 39.80 -18.57 5.40
CA GLY A 338 40.27 -19.23 4.18
C GLY A 338 39.12 -19.77 3.32
N ASP A 339 37.92 -19.18 3.40
CA ASP A 339 36.73 -19.66 2.69
C ASP A 339 36.70 -19.14 1.26
N THR A 340 37.17 -20.00 0.34
CA THR A 340 37.24 -19.68 -1.08
C THR A 340 35.87 -19.45 -1.72
N GLU A 341 34.82 -20.14 -1.26
CA GLU A 341 33.48 -19.98 -1.85
C GLU A 341 32.86 -18.65 -1.42
N ALA A 342 33.02 -18.28 -0.14
CA ALA A 342 32.58 -16.99 0.38
C ALA A 342 33.29 -15.83 -0.32
N VAL A 343 34.60 -15.93 -0.54
CA VAL A 343 35.37 -14.93 -1.30
C VAL A 343 34.85 -14.80 -2.73
N GLU A 344 34.66 -15.92 -3.44
CA GLU A 344 34.18 -15.90 -4.82
C GLU A 344 32.80 -15.25 -4.93
N ARG A 345 31.90 -15.56 -4.00
CA ARG A 345 30.56 -14.96 -3.92
C ARG A 345 30.59 -13.44 -3.82
N THR A 346 31.43 -12.91 -2.92
CA THR A 346 31.60 -11.46 -2.77
C THR A 346 32.18 -10.83 -4.02
N LEU A 347 33.26 -11.39 -4.58
CA LEU A 347 33.91 -10.83 -5.76
C LEU A 347 33.01 -10.88 -7.00
N GLN A 348 32.26 -11.97 -7.21
CA GLN A 348 31.29 -12.06 -8.32
C GLN A 348 30.16 -11.03 -8.20
N SER A 349 29.68 -10.76 -6.99
CA SER A 349 28.66 -9.73 -6.80
C SER A 349 29.18 -8.33 -7.15
N LEU A 350 30.44 -8.02 -6.83
CA LEU A 350 31.08 -6.76 -7.19
C LEU A 350 31.29 -6.63 -8.71
N GLU A 351 31.67 -7.72 -9.38
CA GLU A 351 32.00 -7.71 -10.80
C GLU A 351 30.77 -7.78 -11.73
N HIS A 352 29.72 -8.51 -11.32
CA HIS A 352 28.61 -8.86 -12.22
C HIS A 352 27.22 -8.37 -11.76
N VAL A 353 27.05 -8.01 -10.48
CA VAL A 353 25.74 -7.57 -9.95
C VAL A 353 25.71 -6.06 -9.74
N ASN A 354 26.74 -5.52 -9.08
CA ASN A 354 26.88 -4.09 -8.83
C ASN A 354 26.93 -3.28 -10.16
N SER A 355 26.21 -2.16 -10.19
CA SER A 355 26.12 -1.30 -11.38
C SER A 355 27.13 -0.15 -11.40
N TYR A 356 27.83 0.13 -10.29
CA TYR A 356 28.77 1.25 -10.21
C TYR A 356 30.20 0.84 -10.61
N PRO A 357 30.84 1.48 -11.61
CA PRO A 357 32.07 0.96 -12.21
C PRO A 357 33.38 1.31 -11.49
N ARG A 358 33.42 2.33 -10.60
CA ARG A 358 34.67 2.78 -9.95
C ARG A 358 34.90 2.11 -8.59
N VAL A 359 34.96 0.78 -8.61
CA VAL A 359 35.17 -0.04 -7.43
C VAL A 359 36.40 -0.93 -7.63
N GLU A 360 37.31 -0.91 -6.68
CA GLU A 360 38.42 -1.87 -6.58
C GLU A 360 38.24 -2.75 -5.34
N SER A 361 38.67 -4.01 -5.42
CA SER A 361 38.59 -4.96 -4.31
C SER A 361 39.97 -5.48 -3.91
N HIS A 362 40.21 -5.57 -2.61
CA HIS A 362 41.48 -6.03 -2.03
C HIS A 362 41.20 -7.13 -1.02
N LEU A 363 41.75 -8.32 -1.26
CA LEU A 363 41.54 -9.50 -0.42
C LEU A 363 42.61 -9.60 0.67
N PHE A 364 42.18 -9.76 1.92
CA PHE A 364 43.04 -10.03 3.07
C PHE A 364 42.77 -11.43 3.60
N ALA A 365 43.82 -12.25 3.71
CA ALA A 365 43.70 -13.65 4.14
C ALA A 365 44.83 -14.03 5.12
N PRO A 366 44.60 -14.97 6.06
CA PRO A 366 45.63 -15.39 7.00
C PRO A 366 46.75 -16.18 6.30
N LEU A 367 47.99 -15.98 6.76
CA LEU A 367 49.16 -16.77 6.35
C LEU A 367 48.88 -18.28 6.55
N GLY A 368 49.14 -19.08 5.50
CA GLY A 368 48.96 -20.54 5.53
C GLY A 368 47.65 -21.05 4.92
N THR A 369 46.74 -20.16 4.50
CA THR A 369 45.62 -20.51 3.61
C THR A 369 46.12 -20.67 2.16
N SER A 370 45.31 -21.26 1.26
CA SER A 370 45.59 -21.27 -0.20
C SER A 370 44.93 -20.04 -0.83
N PRO A 371 45.58 -18.87 -0.81
CA PRO A 371 44.91 -17.61 -1.12
C PRO A 371 44.82 -17.47 -2.64
N ARG A 372 43.82 -16.72 -3.12
CA ARG A 372 43.78 -16.27 -4.51
C ARG A 372 45.04 -15.46 -4.82
N ASN A 373 45.56 -15.54 -6.04
CA ASN A 373 46.69 -14.72 -6.47
C ASN A 373 46.39 -13.23 -6.23
N GLY A 374 47.27 -12.52 -5.51
CA GLY A 374 47.12 -11.09 -5.19
C GLY A 374 46.53 -10.79 -3.81
N ALA A 375 46.17 -11.79 -3.00
CA ALA A 375 45.75 -11.57 -1.61
C ALA A 375 46.89 -11.01 -0.73
N MET A 376 46.55 -10.07 0.14
CA MET A 376 47.45 -9.55 1.16
C MET A 376 47.39 -10.44 2.40
N LEU A 377 48.53 -11.04 2.76
CA LEU A 377 48.58 -12.02 3.85
C LEU A 377 48.90 -11.38 5.19
N PHE A 378 48.11 -11.69 6.21
CA PHE A 378 48.34 -11.24 7.58
C PHE A 378 48.72 -12.40 8.51
N ASP A 379 49.47 -12.09 9.57
CA ASP A 379 49.76 -13.04 10.64
C ASP A 379 48.50 -13.23 11.52
N PRO A 380 47.94 -14.45 11.62
CA PRO A 380 46.78 -14.72 12.47
C PRO A 380 46.98 -14.29 13.93
N ALA A 381 48.22 -14.30 14.44
CA ALA A 381 48.53 -13.89 15.81
C ALA A 381 48.50 -12.37 16.00
N ALA A 382 48.89 -11.61 14.97
CA ALA A 382 48.83 -10.13 14.98
C ALA A 382 47.47 -9.59 14.51
N GLY A 383 46.65 -10.43 13.86
CA GLY A 383 45.38 -10.06 13.28
C GLY A 383 45.52 -9.28 11.96
N PRO A 384 44.38 -8.93 11.34
CA PRO A 384 44.37 -8.30 10.02
C PRO A 384 44.71 -6.80 10.04
N ILE A 385 44.53 -6.12 11.19
CA ILE A 385 44.58 -4.65 11.30
C ILE A 385 45.92 -4.04 10.84
N PRO A 386 47.10 -4.56 11.24
CA PRO A 386 48.38 -3.98 10.79
C PRO A 386 48.55 -4.08 9.26
N THR A 387 48.05 -5.16 8.67
CA THR A 387 48.12 -5.39 7.21
C THR A 387 47.14 -4.47 6.48
N ILE A 388 45.94 -4.28 7.03
CA ILE A 388 44.95 -3.30 6.53
C ILE A 388 45.57 -1.90 6.57
N ASN A 389 46.11 -1.45 7.70
CA ASN A 389 46.75 -0.13 7.84
C ASN A 389 47.89 0.08 6.84
N GLN A 390 48.72 -0.93 6.59
CA GLN A 390 49.75 -0.88 5.56
C GLN A 390 49.18 -0.74 4.14
N ALA A 391 48.06 -1.42 3.85
CA ALA A 391 47.37 -1.31 2.59
C ALA A 391 46.79 0.10 2.39
N LEU A 392 46.15 0.67 3.43
CA LEU A 392 45.57 2.02 3.38
C LEU A 392 46.55 3.09 2.88
N ALA A 393 47.84 2.98 3.25
CA ALA A 393 48.88 3.90 2.82
C ALA A 393 49.17 3.84 1.29
N ARG A 394 48.81 2.75 0.62
CA ARG A 394 49.13 2.47 -0.80
C ARG A 394 47.94 2.59 -1.75
N LEU A 395 46.71 2.48 -1.24
CA LEU A 395 45.50 2.58 -2.06
C LEU A 395 45.39 3.96 -2.72
N ASP A 396 44.85 4.04 -3.93
CA ASP A 396 44.53 5.32 -4.59
C ASP A 396 43.01 5.45 -4.72
N THR A 397 42.36 5.59 -3.57
CA THR A 397 40.89 5.65 -3.44
C THR A 397 40.44 6.76 -2.52
N ASP A 398 39.18 7.15 -2.68
CA ASP A 398 38.58 8.25 -1.93
C ASP A 398 37.89 7.68 -0.67
N TRP A 399 37.21 6.54 -0.83
CA TRP A 399 36.41 5.88 0.20
C TRP A 399 36.75 4.40 0.37
N LEU A 400 36.68 3.92 1.60
CA LEU A 400 37.05 2.58 2.01
C LEU A 400 35.85 1.89 2.67
N LEU A 401 35.52 0.67 2.22
CA LEU A 401 34.50 -0.18 2.83
C LEU A 401 35.14 -1.50 3.25
N LEU A 402 34.98 -1.89 4.51
CA LEU A 402 35.41 -3.20 5.00
C LEU A 402 34.23 -4.18 4.96
N VAL A 403 34.46 -5.39 4.46
CA VAL A 403 33.46 -6.45 4.43
C VAL A 403 34.09 -7.80 4.77
N GLU A 404 33.32 -8.67 5.41
CA GLU A 404 33.67 -10.09 5.52
C GLU A 404 33.42 -10.80 4.19
N ALA A 405 34.24 -11.80 3.86
CA ALA A 405 33.97 -12.69 2.74
C ALA A 405 32.59 -13.39 2.91
N GLY A 406 31.81 -13.45 1.83
CA GLY A 406 30.48 -14.07 1.79
C GLY A 406 29.30 -13.09 1.69
N VAL A 407 29.55 -11.78 1.82
CA VAL A 407 28.54 -10.75 1.50
C VAL A 407 28.29 -10.67 -0.01
N GLU A 408 27.11 -10.21 -0.42
CA GLU A 408 26.81 -9.92 -1.84
C GLU A 408 26.29 -8.49 -1.99
N PHE A 409 26.89 -7.71 -2.89
CA PHE A 409 26.48 -6.34 -3.17
C PHE A 409 25.16 -6.27 -3.93
N THR A 410 24.34 -5.27 -3.62
CA THR A 410 23.11 -5.01 -4.37
C THR A 410 23.42 -4.32 -5.70
N VAL A 411 22.45 -4.34 -6.62
CA VAL A 411 22.63 -3.74 -7.95
C VAL A 411 22.90 -2.23 -7.87
N SER A 412 22.16 -1.53 -7.03
CA SER A 412 22.17 -0.06 -6.97
C SER A 412 22.87 0.50 -5.73
N GLY A 413 23.30 -0.34 -4.78
CA GLY A 413 23.86 0.10 -3.49
C GLY A 413 25.02 1.09 -3.63
N LEU A 414 26.12 0.66 -4.26
CA LEU A 414 27.29 1.54 -4.47
C LEU A 414 27.00 2.67 -5.46
N LEU A 415 26.02 2.51 -6.36
CA LEU A 415 25.61 3.56 -7.29
C LEU A 415 24.93 4.72 -6.55
N VAL A 416 23.93 4.43 -5.72
CA VAL A 416 23.24 5.45 -4.91
C VAL A 416 24.22 6.07 -3.92
N ALA A 417 25.09 5.26 -3.29
CA ALA A 417 26.14 5.78 -2.44
C ALA A 417 27.06 6.77 -3.16
N ALA A 418 27.47 6.48 -4.41
CA ALA A 418 28.26 7.41 -5.20
C ALA A 418 27.54 8.73 -5.49
N LEU A 419 26.25 8.66 -5.83
CA LEU A 419 25.43 9.83 -6.14
C LEU A 419 25.22 10.71 -4.91
N ASP A 420 24.92 10.13 -3.76
CA ASP A 420 24.73 10.85 -2.50
C ASP A 420 26.03 11.48 -2.00
N LEU A 421 27.15 10.76 -2.12
CA LEU A 421 28.48 11.25 -1.71
C LEU A 421 29.00 12.42 -2.56
N LEU A 422 28.55 12.55 -3.81
CA LEU A 422 28.86 13.73 -4.64
C LEU A 422 28.16 15.00 -4.14
N ALA A 423 27.00 14.84 -3.50
CA ALA A 423 26.27 15.95 -2.87
C ALA A 423 26.69 16.19 -1.41
N ALA A 424 27.40 15.23 -0.80
CA ALA A 424 27.80 15.31 0.60
C ALA A 424 28.86 16.41 0.83
N PRO A 425 28.77 17.17 1.94
CA PRO A 425 29.76 18.19 2.27
C PRO A 425 31.14 17.58 2.55
N GLU A 426 32.21 18.36 2.37
CA GLU A 426 33.57 17.92 2.71
C GLU A 426 33.76 17.52 4.17
N SER A 427 32.90 18.04 5.06
CA SER A 427 32.85 17.67 6.48
C SER A 427 32.42 16.22 6.72
N CYS A 428 31.74 15.58 5.76
CA CYS A 428 31.33 14.18 5.84
C CYS A 428 32.55 13.24 5.70
N GLN A 429 33.01 12.67 6.82
CA GLN A 429 34.20 11.80 6.88
C GLN A 429 33.87 10.32 6.82
N ALA A 430 32.64 9.94 7.17
CA ALA A 430 32.15 8.58 7.09
C ALA A 430 30.68 8.56 6.71
N VAL A 431 30.25 7.48 6.07
CA VAL A 431 28.83 7.20 5.87
C VAL A 431 28.57 5.73 6.16
N TYR A 432 27.40 5.43 6.70
CA TYR A 432 26.89 4.07 6.73
C TYR A 432 25.61 4.01 5.91
N ALA A 433 25.20 2.79 5.60
CA ALA A 433 24.01 2.58 4.80
C ALA A 433 23.15 1.46 5.36
N ASP A 434 22.00 1.26 4.74
CA ASP A 434 21.15 0.12 5.00
C ASP A 434 21.80 -1.19 4.53
N GLU A 435 21.31 -2.31 5.03
CA GLU A 435 21.78 -3.64 4.62
C GLU A 435 20.63 -4.65 4.53
N LEU A 436 20.86 -5.73 3.79
CA LEU A 436 20.01 -6.92 3.81
C LEU A 436 20.69 -7.99 4.65
N MET A 437 19.89 -8.83 5.29
CA MET A 437 20.36 -9.89 6.17
C MET A 437 19.76 -11.23 5.73
N ARG A 438 20.59 -12.27 5.62
CA ARG A 438 20.09 -13.65 5.45
C ARG A 438 19.71 -14.19 6.82
N LEU A 439 18.42 -14.45 6.99
CA LEU A 439 17.84 -15.01 8.20
C LEU A 439 18.12 -16.52 8.29
N ASP A 440 17.90 -17.12 9.47
CA ASP A 440 18.23 -18.52 9.75
C ASP A 440 17.44 -19.52 8.88
N ASP A 441 16.27 -19.12 8.38
CA ASP A 441 15.44 -19.88 7.45
C ASP A 441 15.86 -19.73 5.96
N GLY A 442 16.88 -18.91 5.70
CA GLY A 442 17.38 -18.58 4.37
C GLY A 442 16.61 -17.45 3.67
N GLU A 443 15.58 -16.87 4.29
CA GLU A 443 14.91 -15.67 3.76
C GLU A 443 15.78 -14.42 3.93
N LEU A 444 15.50 -13.39 3.14
CA LEU A 444 16.11 -12.07 3.31
C LEU A 444 15.25 -11.21 4.23
N GLY A 445 15.89 -10.62 5.23
CA GLY A 445 15.39 -9.48 6.01
C GLY A 445 16.07 -8.17 5.56
N ALA A 446 15.45 -7.04 5.89
CA ALA A 446 16.04 -5.72 5.69
C ALA A 446 16.40 -5.08 7.03
N ALA A 447 17.60 -4.53 7.11
CA ALA A 447 18.10 -3.69 8.17
C ALA A 447 18.25 -2.25 7.64
N LEU A 448 17.12 -1.57 7.59
CA LEU A 448 16.93 -0.16 7.29
C LEU A 448 17.18 0.65 8.57
N ARG A 449 18.33 1.32 8.63
CA ARG A 449 18.83 1.98 9.85
C ARG A 449 18.25 3.39 9.96
N PRO A 450 18.04 3.92 11.18
CA PRO A 450 17.78 5.35 11.34
C PRO A 450 19.05 6.17 11.03
N ASP A 451 18.94 7.50 11.03
CA ASP A 451 20.10 8.39 11.07
C ASP A 451 20.89 8.19 12.38
N LEU A 452 22.13 8.74 12.43
CA LEU A 452 23.09 8.31 13.43
C LEU A 452 22.58 8.61 14.83
N ASN A 453 22.33 7.53 15.55
CA ASN A 453 21.80 7.51 16.89
C ASN A 453 22.90 7.02 17.81
N LEU A 454 23.52 7.94 18.56
CA LEU A 454 24.70 7.61 19.37
C LEU A 454 24.34 6.59 20.45
N ASP A 455 23.20 6.75 21.12
CA ASP A 455 22.75 5.81 22.14
C ASP A 455 22.49 4.42 21.54
N LEU A 456 21.89 4.33 20.35
CA LEU A 456 21.70 3.06 19.64
C LEU A 456 23.03 2.44 19.19
N LEU A 457 24.00 3.24 18.75
CA LEU A 457 25.33 2.75 18.36
C LEU A 457 26.06 2.15 19.56
N LEU A 458 26.00 2.80 20.73
CA LEU A 458 26.64 2.34 21.95
C LEU A 458 25.92 1.12 22.55
N SER A 459 24.59 1.12 22.57
CA SER A 459 23.80 0.03 23.14
C SER A 459 23.64 -1.18 22.20
N PHE A 460 23.82 -1.00 20.89
CA PHE A 460 23.72 -2.09 19.91
C PHE A 460 24.73 -1.95 18.73
N PRO A 461 26.06 -2.04 18.99
CA PRO A 461 27.07 -1.91 17.94
C PRO A 461 26.89 -2.91 16.79
N ALA A 462 26.47 -4.14 17.08
CA ALA A 462 26.27 -5.18 16.07
C ALA A 462 25.37 -4.72 14.90
N GLY A 463 24.33 -3.91 15.18
CA GLY A 463 23.39 -3.42 14.17
C GLY A 463 23.76 -2.11 13.48
N LEU A 464 24.70 -1.33 14.04
CA LEU A 464 25.03 0.02 13.53
C LEU A 464 26.51 0.23 13.17
N SER A 465 27.45 -0.52 13.74
CA SER A 465 28.91 -0.31 13.55
C SER A 465 29.46 -0.94 12.27
N ARG A 466 28.69 -1.77 11.57
CA ARG A 466 29.20 -2.58 10.46
C ARG A 466 29.04 -1.89 9.12
N HIS A 467 30.00 -2.14 8.22
CA HIS A 467 29.95 -1.75 6.81
C HIS A 467 29.88 -0.23 6.58
N TRP A 468 30.67 0.53 7.34
CA TRP A 468 30.83 1.97 7.10
C TRP A 468 31.80 2.21 5.94
N LEU A 469 31.48 3.23 5.14
CA LEU A 469 32.37 3.83 4.17
C LEU A 469 33.14 4.97 4.85
N PHE A 470 34.46 4.86 4.90
CA PHE A 470 35.33 5.88 5.50
C PHE A 470 36.11 6.63 4.44
N ARG A 471 36.21 7.96 4.56
CA ARG A 471 37.19 8.72 3.77
C ARG A 471 38.59 8.23 4.12
N ARG A 472 39.39 7.94 3.10
CA ARG A 472 40.73 7.41 3.26
C ARG A 472 41.69 8.37 3.96
N GLU A 473 41.76 9.63 3.50
CA GLU A 473 42.75 10.59 3.98
C GLU A 473 42.65 10.88 5.50
N PRO A 474 41.47 11.16 6.07
CA PRO A 474 41.33 11.36 7.52
C PRO A 474 41.68 10.12 8.34
N LEU A 475 41.28 8.93 7.89
CA LEU A 475 41.62 7.67 8.55
C LEU A 475 43.13 7.48 8.58
N LEU A 476 43.80 7.68 7.44
CA LEU A 476 45.25 7.58 7.34
C LEU A 476 45.97 8.64 8.19
N ALA A 477 45.48 9.87 8.22
CA ALA A 477 46.05 10.97 9.00
C ALA A 477 45.99 10.73 10.52
N THR A 478 45.05 9.89 10.99
CA THR A 478 44.94 9.48 12.40
C THR A 478 45.73 8.20 12.73
N GLY A 479 46.56 7.72 11.80
CA GLY A 479 47.37 6.51 11.98
C GLY A 479 46.65 5.21 11.65
N GLY A 480 45.49 5.27 10.98
CA GLY A 480 44.68 4.09 10.65
C GLY A 480 43.85 3.58 11.84
N PHE A 481 43.42 2.32 11.75
CA PHE A 481 42.68 1.64 12.81
C PHE A 481 43.59 1.28 13.98
N ASP A 482 43.06 1.33 15.20
CA ASP A 482 43.79 0.98 16.41
C ASP A 482 44.04 -0.55 16.47
N GLU A 483 45.31 -0.94 16.40
CA GLU A 483 45.73 -2.35 16.44
C GLU A 483 45.41 -3.04 17.78
N THR A 484 45.18 -2.28 18.85
CA THR A 484 44.85 -2.81 20.18
C THR A 484 43.35 -3.01 20.40
N ALA A 485 42.50 -2.51 19.49
CA ALA A 485 41.04 -2.56 19.62
C ALA A 485 40.42 -3.94 19.29
N GLY A 486 41.24 -4.92 18.87
CA GLY A 486 40.77 -6.28 18.59
C GLY A 486 39.67 -6.32 17.53
N GLU A 487 38.62 -7.12 17.75
CA GLU A 487 37.47 -7.24 16.83
C GLU A 487 36.60 -5.97 16.75
N ALA A 488 36.72 -5.05 17.70
CA ALA A 488 35.94 -3.80 17.76
C ALA A 488 36.67 -2.61 17.12
N PHE A 489 37.66 -2.86 16.27
CA PHE A 489 38.50 -1.80 15.68
C PHE A 489 37.72 -0.78 14.83
N GLU A 490 36.66 -1.20 14.13
CA GLU A 490 35.76 -0.29 13.41
C GLU A 490 35.00 0.60 14.40
N LEU A 491 34.38 0.01 15.44
CA LEU A 491 33.67 0.75 16.49
C LEU A 491 34.59 1.76 17.18
N ALA A 492 35.81 1.35 17.55
CA ALA A 492 36.78 2.22 18.19
C ALA A 492 37.13 3.43 17.30
N TYR A 493 37.29 3.23 15.99
CA TYR A 493 37.52 4.34 15.06
C TYR A 493 36.30 5.24 14.91
N GLN A 494 35.09 4.68 14.85
CA GLN A 494 33.85 5.44 14.76
C GLN A 494 33.66 6.34 15.99
N LEU A 495 33.86 5.80 17.19
CA LEU A 495 33.76 6.56 18.44
C LEU A 495 34.82 7.66 18.52
N ARG A 496 36.06 7.37 18.11
CA ARG A 496 37.14 8.36 17.99
C ARG A 496 36.79 9.47 16.99
N LEU A 497 36.13 9.13 15.89
CA LEU A 497 35.68 10.10 14.89
C LEU A 497 34.60 11.03 15.48
N VAL A 498 33.62 10.46 16.22
CA VAL A 498 32.59 11.23 16.94
C VAL A 498 33.21 12.17 17.98
N GLU A 499 34.22 11.72 18.73
CA GLU A 499 34.94 12.55 19.71
C GLU A 499 35.67 13.74 19.07
N GLN A 500 36.30 13.53 17.92
CA GLN A 500 37.13 14.55 17.27
C GLN A 500 36.34 15.54 16.42
N ARG A 501 35.24 15.10 15.82
CA ARG A 501 34.52 15.84 14.76
C ARG A 501 33.03 16.03 15.04
N GLY A 502 32.48 15.38 16.07
CA GLY A 502 31.05 15.38 16.38
C GLY A 502 30.23 14.48 15.43
N LEU A 503 28.94 14.30 15.74
CA LEU A 503 28.05 13.41 14.98
C LEU A 503 27.80 13.88 13.54
N GLY A 504 27.81 15.20 13.29
CA GLY A 504 27.51 15.78 11.97
C GLY A 504 28.54 15.49 10.88
N CYS A 505 29.66 14.83 11.20
CA CYS A 505 30.63 14.37 10.21
C CYS A 505 30.27 12.98 9.61
N ILE A 506 29.20 12.36 10.09
CA ILE A 506 28.76 11.03 9.65
C ILE A 506 27.42 11.18 8.92
N GLY A 507 27.34 10.64 7.70
CA GLY A 507 26.10 10.59 6.92
C GLY A 507 25.47 9.20 6.93
N HIS A 508 24.21 9.14 6.50
CA HIS A 508 23.46 7.91 6.31
C HIS A 508 22.95 7.85 4.86
N ILE A 509 23.19 6.72 4.19
CA ILE A 509 22.66 6.43 2.86
C ILE A 509 21.51 5.43 3.02
N SER A 510 20.27 5.87 2.77
CA SER A 510 19.06 5.04 2.89
C SER A 510 18.86 4.08 1.69
N GLU A 511 19.91 3.31 1.38
CA GLU A 511 19.97 2.30 0.33
C GLU A 511 20.69 1.06 0.85
N PRO A 512 20.13 -0.17 0.68
CA PRO A 512 20.83 -1.37 1.05
C PRO A 512 22.09 -1.57 0.18
N LEU A 513 23.29 -1.49 0.78
CA LEU A 513 24.55 -1.67 0.05
C LEU A 513 24.80 -3.11 -0.36
N LEU A 514 24.52 -4.03 0.57
CA LEU A 514 24.87 -5.43 0.46
C LEU A 514 23.91 -6.32 1.26
N SER A 515 24.03 -7.62 1.04
CA SER A 515 23.38 -8.67 1.81
C SER A 515 24.43 -9.50 2.54
N GLY A 516 24.34 -9.50 3.87
CA GLY A 516 25.25 -10.19 4.78
C GLY A 516 24.58 -11.32 5.57
N PRO A 517 25.35 -12.04 6.40
CA PRO A 517 24.81 -13.01 7.35
C PRO A 517 23.94 -12.31 8.41
N ALA A 518 23.09 -13.08 9.09
CA ALA A 518 22.35 -12.61 10.26
C ALA A 518 23.28 -11.96 11.31
N LEU A 519 22.75 -10.99 12.06
CA LEU A 519 23.48 -10.32 13.12
C LEU A 519 23.84 -11.32 14.22
N ARG A 520 25.13 -11.38 14.57
CA ARG A 520 25.61 -12.20 15.68
C ARG A 520 25.35 -11.46 16.98
N LEU A 521 24.37 -11.96 17.75
CA LEU A 521 24.05 -11.41 19.07
C LEU A 521 24.94 -12.07 20.12
N GLN A 522 26.12 -11.50 20.35
CA GLN A 522 27.11 -11.99 21.31
C GLN A 522 27.77 -10.83 22.06
N ASP A 523 28.15 -11.05 23.32
CA ASP A 523 28.90 -10.06 24.09
C ASP A 523 30.36 -10.04 23.66
N SER A 524 30.90 -8.85 23.39
CA SER A 524 32.31 -8.63 23.08
C SER A 524 32.98 -7.81 24.18
N THR A 525 34.10 -8.32 24.69
CA THR A 525 34.94 -7.57 25.64
C THR A 525 35.64 -6.38 24.97
N ALA A 526 35.93 -6.49 23.67
CA ALA A 526 36.54 -5.42 22.89
C ALA A 526 35.55 -4.27 22.66
N GLU A 527 34.28 -4.57 22.31
CA GLU A 527 33.25 -3.55 22.16
C GLU A 527 33.00 -2.79 23.46
N ARG A 528 32.87 -3.52 24.59
CA ARG A 528 32.75 -2.91 25.92
C ARG A 528 33.92 -1.98 26.24
N ALA A 529 35.16 -2.44 26.01
CA ALA A 529 36.34 -1.63 26.27
C ALA A 529 36.39 -0.36 25.40
N ALA A 530 35.96 -0.45 24.13
CA ALA A 530 35.85 0.72 23.24
C ALA A 530 34.79 1.72 23.75
N ILE A 531 33.61 1.24 24.15
CA ILE A 531 32.53 2.07 24.71
C ILE A 531 32.98 2.71 26.04
N GLU A 532 33.58 1.96 26.96
CA GLU A 532 34.10 2.49 28.23
C GLU A 532 35.23 3.52 27.99
N GLY A 533 36.07 3.29 26.99
CA GLY A 533 37.06 4.27 26.53
C GLY A 533 36.41 5.58 26.10
N HIS A 534 35.39 5.47 25.24
CA HIS A 534 34.61 6.61 24.75
C HIS A 534 33.92 7.39 25.88
N LEU A 535 33.25 6.70 26.81
CA LEU A 535 32.58 7.32 27.95
C LEU A 535 33.58 8.05 28.86
N ARG A 536 34.75 7.47 29.10
CA ARG A 536 35.83 8.13 29.86
C ARG A 536 36.38 9.37 29.14
N ALA A 537 36.57 9.30 27.82
CA ALA A 537 37.01 10.44 27.01
C ALA A 537 36.01 11.61 27.06
N ARG A 538 34.72 11.29 27.24
CA ARG A 538 33.63 12.27 27.43
C ARG A 538 33.47 12.77 28.88
N GLY A 539 34.30 12.30 29.82
CA GLY A 539 34.32 12.76 31.20
C GLY A 539 33.60 11.85 32.21
N TYR A 540 33.03 10.71 31.79
CA TYR A 540 32.36 9.76 32.67
C TYR A 540 33.35 8.74 33.24
N ALA A 541 34.18 9.17 34.18
CA ALA A 541 35.26 8.36 34.75
C ALA A 541 34.80 7.10 35.49
N GLN A 542 33.55 7.08 35.97
CA GLN A 542 32.94 5.96 36.69
C GLN A 542 31.93 5.18 35.84
N ALA A 543 31.87 5.42 34.54
CA ALA A 543 30.93 4.72 33.68
C ALA A 543 31.26 3.22 33.58
N THR A 544 30.22 2.41 33.50
CA THR A 544 30.31 0.95 33.33
C THR A 544 29.39 0.48 32.22
N VAL A 545 29.82 -0.54 31.48
CA VAL A 545 29.03 -1.13 30.38
C VAL A 545 28.60 -2.54 30.73
N GLY A 546 27.33 -2.69 31.09
CA GLY A 546 26.67 -3.96 31.35
C GLY A 546 26.13 -4.62 30.08
N SER A 547 25.62 -5.84 30.22
CA SER A 547 24.85 -6.54 29.18
C SER A 547 23.90 -7.49 29.90
N ARG A 548 22.60 -7.35 29.63
CA ARG A 548 21.57 -8.28 30.12
C ARG A 548 21.19 -9.31 29.05
N LEU A 549 21.37 -8.95 27.78
CA LEU A 549 21.09 -9.78 26.62
C LEU A 549 22.31 -9.75 25.70
N PRO A 550 22.73 -10.89 25.13
CA PRO A 550 23.95 -10.96 24.32
C PRO A 550 24.00 -9.87 23.23
N GLY A 551 25.09 -9.10 23.20
CA GLY A 551 25.37 -8.05 22.23
C GLY A 551 24.50 -6.79 22.37
N ARG A 552 23.79 -6.62 23.49
CA ARG A 552 22.98 -5.43 23.81
C ARG A 552 23.46 -4.84 25.13
N TYR A 553 24.07 -3.66 25.03
CA TYR A 553 24.77 -3.04 26.14
C TYR A 553 23.89 -2.05 26.90
N GLU A 554 23.97 -2.14 28.22
CA GLU A 554 23.33 -1.22 29.17
C GLU A 554 24.42 -0.30 29.73
N LEU A 555 24.29 1.00 29.49
CA LEU A 555 25.30 1.98 29.86
C LEU A 555 24.90 2.69 31.15
N ASP A 556 25.72 2.57 32.18
CA ASP A 556 25.58 3.35 33.41
C ASP A 556 26.66 4.43 33.43
N TYR A 557 26.26 5.70 33.40
CA TYR A 557 27.19 6.84 33.26
C TYR A 557 27.94 7.20 34.55
N GLY A 558 27.54 6.61 35.69
CA GLY A 558 28.24 6.77 36.97
C GLY A 558 28.20 8.20 37.52
N HIS A 559 27.07 8.90 37.38
CA HIS A 559 26.90 10.27 37.90
C HIS A 559 27.10 10.30 39.42
N ALA A 560 27.87 11.29 39.90
CA ALA A 560 28.13 11.46 41.34
C ALA A 560 26.95 12.07 42.11
N GLY A 561 26.08 12.81 41.41
CA GLY A 561 24.95 13.52 42.00
C GLY A 561 23.67 12.69 42.08
N GLN A 562 22.82 13.03 43.04
CA GLN A 562 21.43 12.59 43.12
C GLN A 562 20.52 13.83 43.16
N PRO A 563 20.33 14.52 42.02
CA PRO A 563 19.56 15.75 41.95
C PRO A 563 18.08 15.53 42.35
N PRO A 564 17.43 16.52 42.98
CA PRO A 564 16.03 16.39 43.37
C PRO A 564 15.10 16.41 42.13
N VAL A 565 14.08 15.55 42.13
CA VAL A 565 13.06 15.46 41.06
C VAL A 565 11.69 15.90 41.57
N SER A 566 11.00 16.75 40.82
CA SER A 566 9.57 16.99 41.03
C SER A 566 8.76 16.13 40.05
N ILE A 567 8.02 15.16 40.58
CA ILE A 567 7.09 14.32 39.82
C ILE A 567 5.75 15.04 39.76
N LEU A 568 5.34 15.48 38.58
CA LEU A 568 4.13 16.28 38.37
C LEU A 568 3.03 15.43 37.76
N VAL A 569 1.91 15.29 38.47
CA VAL A 569 0.77 14.46 38.07
C VAL A 569 -0.50 15.32 38.00
N LEU A 570 -1.13 15.38 36.83
CA LEU A 570 -2.44 16.02 36.69
C LEU A 570 -3.51 15.07 37.24
N ALA A 571 -4.33 15.53 38.20
CA ALA A 571 -5.22 14.66 38.96
C ALA A 571 -6.25 13.89 38.11
N GLY A 572 -6.74 14.50 37.02
CA GLY A 572 -7.71 13.89 36.11
C GLY A 572 -9.06 13.60 36.78
N GLU A 573 -9.92 12.81 36.13
CA GLU A 573 -11.29 12.57 36.60
C GLU A 573 -11.48 11.25 37.37
N ARG A 574 -10.50 10.33 37.31
CA ARG A 574 -10.65 8.95 37.83
C ARG A 574 -9.78 8.74 39.07
N LEU A 575 -10.40 8.84 40.26
CA LEU A 575 -9.70 8.70 41.55
C LEU A 575 -8.86 7.41 41.66
N ALA A 576 -9.39 6.27 41.23
CA ALA A 576 -8.70 4.98 41.33
C ALA A 576 -7.38 4.94 40.54
N GLN A 577 -7.27 5.69 39.45
CA GLN A 577 -6.04 5.77 38.67
C GLN A 577 -5.00 6.61 39.40
N LEU A 578 -5.40 7.81 39.82
CA LEU A 578 -4.55 8.73 40.56
C LEU A 578 -3.99 8.10 41.85
N GLN A 579 -4.85 7.41 42.61
CA GLN A 579 -4.44 6.67 43.81
C GLN A 579 -3.38 5.63 43.49
N ARG A 580 -3.64 4.74 42.54
CA ARG A 580 -2.68 3.70 42.12
C ARG A 580 -1.36 4.30 41.64
N CYS A 581 -1.41 5.39 40.88
CA CYS A 581 -0.22 6.09 40.43
C CYS A 581 0.62 6.58 41.62
N VAL A 582 0.01 7.32 42.55
CA VAL A 582 0.72 7.85 43.72
C VAL A 582 1.22 6.74 44.65
N GLU A 583 0.40 5.72 44.92
CA GLU A 583 0.77 4.55 45.73
C GLU A 583 1.97 3.82 45.13
N THR A 584 1.94 3.49 43.84
CA THR A 584 3.05 2.78 43.19
C THR A 584 4.30 3.65 43.07
N VAL A 585 4.18 4.97 42.92
CA VAL A 585 5.35 5.88 43.00
C VAL A 585 5.98 5.82 44.39
N LEU A 586 5.19 5.88 45.47
CA LEU A 586 5.71 5.83 46.83
C LEU A 586 6.31 4.45 47.19
N GLU A 587 5.68 3.36 46.74
CA GLU A 587 6.08 1.99 47.07
C GLU A 587 7.26 1.48 46.21
N ASN A 588 7.27 1.84 44.92
CA ASN A 588 8.20 1.30 43.92
C ASN A 588 9.22 2.33 43.42
N THR A 589 9.53 3.38 44.18
CA THR A 589 10.64 4.29 43.83
C THR A 589 11.75 4.20 44.87
N ALA A 590 12.89 3.60 44.49
CA ALA A 590 14.07 3.50 45.35
C ALA A 590 14.90 4.80 45.39
N TYR A 591 14.71 5.69 44.41
CA TYR A 591 15.41 6.97 44.38
C TYR A 591 14.93 7.88 45.54
N PRO A 592 15.83 8.44 46.36
CA PRO A 592 15.42 9.09 47.61
C PRO A 592 14.97 10.55 47.44
N ASN A 593 15.49 11.26 46.44
CA ASN A 593 15.37 12.71 46.35
C ASN A 593 14.27 13.12 45.36
N TYR A 594 13.00 12.92 45.73
CA TYR A 594 11.87 13.38 44.91
C TYR A 594 10.74 13.97 45.74
N GLU A 595 9.95 14.86 45.12
CA GLU A 595 8.62 15.29 45.59
C GLU A 595 7.55 14.88 44.55
N ILE A 596 6.31 14.72 44.99
CA ILE A 596 5.13 14.54 44.15
C ILE A 596 4.30 15.83 44.21
N LEU A 597 4.05 16.45 43.06
CA LEU A 597 3.20 17.63 42.92
C LEU A 597 1.92 17.26 42.14
N LEU A 598 0.82 17.12 42.86
CA LEU A 598 -0.50 16.82 42.33
C LEU A 598 -1.17 18.11 41.85
N LEU A 599 -1.62 18.14 40.59
CA LEU A 599 -2.17 19.34 39.95
C LEU A 599 -3.70 19.23 39.87
N GLU A 600 -4.40 20.14 40.52
CA GLU A 600 -5.86 20.29 40.46
C GLU A 600 -6.19 21.42 39.48
N GLN A 601 -6.90 21.11 38.40
CA GLN A 601 -7.33 22.06 37.37
C GLN A 601 -8.61 22.80 37.75
N GLY A 602 -9.50 22.19 38.54
CA GLY A 602 -10.77 22.75 39.00
C GLY A 602 -12.02 22.14 38.33
N GLY A 603 -11.85 21.12 37.47
CA GLY A 603 -12.92 20.38 36.80
C GLY A 603 -13.11 18.95 37.30
N GLU A 604 -12.34 18.53 38.29
CA GLU A 604 -12.27 17.15 38.77
C GLU A 604 -13.55 16.70 39.51
N ALA A 605 -13.78 15.39 39.48
CA ALA A 605 -14.86 14.74 40.21
C ALA A 605 -14.76 15.02 41.72
N ALA A 606 -15.91 14.98 42.42
CA ALA A 606 -15.99 15.34 43.83
C ALA A 606 -15.08 14.47 44.72
N ASP A 607 -15.02 13.17 44.43
CA ASP A 607 -14.17 12.19 45.11
C ASP A 607 -12.67 12.48 44.93
N VAL A 608 -12.23 12.89 43.74
CA VAL A 608 -10.84 13.32 43.49
C VAL A 608 -10.50 14.55 44.34
N ARG A 609 -11.36 15.56 44.38
CA ARG A 609 -11.14 16.79 45.17
C ARG A 609 -11.11 16.52 46.67
N GLU A 610 -12.03 15.69 47.17
CA GLU A 610 -12.05 15.26 48.57
C GLU A 610 -10.76 14.50 48.93
N TRP A 611 -10.29 13.63 48.04
CA TRP A 611 -9.04 12.91 48.25
C TRP A 611 -7.81 13.83 48.24
N LEU A 612 -7.73 14.79 47.32
CA LEU A 612 -6.64 15.77 47.30
C LEU A 612 -6.59 16.62 48.58
N LEU A 613 -7.75 17.03 49.11
CA LEU A 613 -7.85 17.70 50.41
C LEU A 613 -7.36 16.82 51.56
N ALA A 614 -7.72 15.52 51.54
CA ALA A 614 -7.25 14.57 52.54
C ALA A 614 -5.72 14.39 52.48
N VAL A 615 -5.14 14.25 51.29
CA VAL A 615 -3.69 14.13 51.07
C VAL A 615 -2.95 15.37 51.58
N GLU A 616 -3.45 16.57 51.28
CA GLU A 616 -2.88 17.81 51.80
C GLU A 616 -2.99 17.88 53.34
N GLY A 617 -4.12 17.44 53.91
CA GLY A 617 -4.37 17.39 55.35
C GLY A 617 -3.48 16.39 56.11
N MET A 618 -2.97 15.34 55.46
CA MET A 618 -2.02 14.40 56.05
C MET A 618 -0.65 15.03 56.31
N GLY A 619 -0.31 16.13 55.63
CA GLY A 619 0.94 16.88 55.85
C GLY A 619 2.20 16.09 55.48
N VAL A 620 2.12 15.15 54.54
CA VAL A 620 3.28 14.40 54.03
C VAL A 620 4.18 15.37 53.26
N GLU A 621 5.37 15.66 53.77
CA GLU A 621 6.28 16.66 53.17
C GLU A 621 6.63 16.35 51.70
N GLN A 622 6.64 15.07 51.35
CA GLN A 622 6.98 14.56 50.02
C GLN A 622 5.85 14.74 48.99
N VAL A 623 4.61 15.01 49.41
CA VAL A 623 3.44 15.15 48.52
C VAL A 623 2.80 16.52 48.71
N ARG A 624 2.63 17.25 47.61
CA ARG A 624 2.05 18.58 47.59
C ARG A 624 0.93 18.66 46.57
N VAL A 625 -0.08 19.48 46.85
CA VAL A 625 -1.16 19.78 45.92
C VAL A 625 -1.00 21.22 45.42
N LEU A 626 -1.05 21.43 44.10
CA LEU A 626 -1.09 22.74 43.47
C LEU A 626 -2.45 22.92 42.81
N ARG A 627 -3.17 23.97 43.21
CA ARG A 627 -4.50 24.28 42.70
C ARG A 627 -4.44 25.38 41.65
N GLY A 628 -5.03 25.12 40.49
CA GLY A 628 -5.36 26.13 39.50
C GLY A 628 -6.53 27.00 39.97
N ASP A 629 -6.69 28.16 39.34
CA ASP A 629 -7.80 29.09 39.60
C ASP A 629 -9.11 28.72 38.88
N GLY A 630 -9.18 27.52 38.27
CA GLY A 630 -10.31 27.03 37.50
C GLY A 630 -10.44 27.62 36.08
N GLN A 631 -9.67 28.65 35.72
CA GLN A 631 -9.67 29.26 34.39
C GLN A 631 -8.46 28.88 33.54
N LEU A 632 -7.38 28.39 34.17
CA LEU A 632 -6.18 27.94 33.45
C LEU A 632 -6.47 26.72 32.57
N SER A 633 -5.94 26.76 31.34
CA SER A 633 -5.87 25.59 30.47
C SER A 633 -4.96 24.51 31.08
N ARG A 634 -5.06 23.28 30.56
CA ARG A 634 -4.19 22.16 30.96
C ARG A 634 -2.70 22.53 30.79
N GLY A 635 -2.34 23.11 29.65
CA GLY A 635 -0.97 23.54 29.36
C GLY A 635 -0.50 24.64 30.31
N ALA A 636 -1.36 25.66 30.55
CA ALA A 636 -1.04 26.75 31.45
C ALA A 636 -0.81 26.27 32.90
N LEU A 637 -1.63 25.33 33.39
CA LEU A 637 -1.45 24.75 34.72
C LEU A 637 -0.13 23.98 34.84
N ARG A 638 0.23 23.18 33.81
CA ARG A 638 1.53 22.49 33.77
C ARG A 638 2.68 23.50 33.77
N ASN A 639 2.61 24.54 32.95
CA ASN A 639 3.64 25.59 32.92
C ASN A 639 3.77 26.32 34.26
N LEU A 640 2.65 26.63 34.92
CA LEU A 640 2.66 27.18 36.27
C LEU A 640 3.29 26.21 37.26
N ALA A 641 2.94 24.93 37.21
CA ALA A 641 3.47 23.91 38.10
C ALA A 641 4.99 23.76 37.98
N ALA A 642 5.52 23.80 36.75
CA ALA A 642 6.96 23.80 36.50
C ALA A 642 7.68 24.96 37.20
N SER A 643 7.07 26.15 37.28
CA SER A 643 7.64 27.29 38.01
C SER A 643 7.60 27.16 39.54
N ARG A 644 6.75 26.26 40.07
CA ARG A 644 6.54 26.02 41.51
C ARG A 644 7.20 24.75 42.03
N ALA A 645 7.71 23.92 41.12
CA ALA A 645 8.47 22.71 41.41
C ALA A 645 9.80 23.05 42.10
N ARG A 646 10.20 22.22 43.07
CA ARG A 646 11.44 22.37 43.84
C ARG A 646 12.60 21.58 43.23
N GLY A 647 12.30 20.56 42.44
CA GLY A 647 13.28 19.72 41.77
C GLY A 647 14.12 20.49 40.76
N GLU A 648 15.33 19.98 40.55
CA GLU A 648 16.19 20.36 39.43
C GLU A 648 15.67 19.73 38.13
N PHE A 649 15.07 18.55 38.24
CA PHE A 649 14.39 17.85 37.16
C PHE A 649 12.87 17.87 37.37
N LEU A 650 12.15 18.01 36.26
CA LEU A 650 10.71 17.86 36.17
C LEU A 650 10.42 16.51 35.52
N LEU A 651 9.55 15.71 36.13
CA LEU A 651 9.03 14.49 35.54
C LEU A 651 7.52 14.62 35.38
N TRP A 652 7.05 14.78 34.15
CA TRP A 652 5.63 14.70 33.84
C TRP A 652 5.20 13.24 33.86
N LEU A 653 4.20 12.91 34.66
CA LEU A 653 3.70 11.56 34.81
C LEU A 653 2.18 11.54 34.72
N ASP A 654 1.64 10.70 33.83
CA ASP A 654 0.19 10.56 33.66
C ASP A 654 -0.44 9.87 34.87
N ALA A 655 -1.64 10.30 35.28
CA ALA A 655 -2.35 9.71 36.42
C ALA A 655 -2.78 8.25 36.19
N GLY A 656 -2.84 7.79 34.94
CA GLY A 656 -3.07 6.39 34.58
C GLY A 656 -1.84 5.49 34.77
N SER A 657 -0.69 6.05 35.13
CA SER A 657 0.58 5.32 35.23
C SER A 657 0.65 4.40 36.45
N GLY A 658 1.37 3.28 36.30
CA GLY A 658 1.74 2.38 37.40
C GLY A 658 3.21 1.99 37.31
N ILE A 659 3.96 2.19 38.38
CA ILE A 659 5.41 1.94 38.41
C ILE A 659 5.70 0.44 38.61
N LEU A 660 6.51 -0.15 37.73
CA LEU A 660 6.85 -1.57 37.76
C LEU A 660 8.17 -1.89 38.47
N ASP A 661 9.21 -1.11 38.19
CA ASP A 661 10.59 -1.38 38.63
C ASP A 661 11.06 -0.35 39.64
N LYS A 662 11.81 -0.79 40.66
CA LYS A 662 12.23 0.08 41.77
C LYS A 662 13.21 1.18 41.38
N ASP A 663 14.03 0.92 40.37
CA ASP A 663 15.10 1.78 39.89
C ASP A 663 14.69 2.65 38.69
N TRP A 664 13.42 2.61 38.27
CA TRP A 664 12.92 3.31 37.08
C TRP A 664 13.36 4.80 36.99
N LEU A 665 13.25 5.54 38.10
CA LEU A 665 13.62 6.96 38.15
C LEU A 665 15.14 7.16 38.04
N GLN A 666 15.93 6.24 38.63
CA GLN A 666 17.38 6.22 38.46
C GLN A 666 17.74 5.97 36.99
N GLN A 667 17.00 5.12 36.29
CA GLN A 667 17.22 4.85 34.86
C GLN A 667 16.91 6.07 33.99
N LEU A 668 15.84 6.81 34.27
CA LEU A 668 15.57 8.08 33.59
C LEU A 668 16.68 9.11 33.86
N LEU A 669 17.13 9.24 35.12
CA LEU A 669 18.19 10.17 35.51
C LEU A 669 19.58 9.78 35.02
N ASN A 670 19.84 8.49 34.75
CA ASN A 670 21.09 8.03 34.14
C ASN A 670 21.32 8.72 32.80
N HIS A 671 20.26 8.90 31.99
CA HIS A 671 20.34 9.67 30.75
C HIS A 671 20.09 11.17 31.00
N GLY A 672 19.13 11.54 31.85
CA GLY A 672 18.73 12.93 32.05
C GLY A 672 19.85 13.84 32.58
N GLN A 673 20.78 13.30 33.36
CA GLN A 673 21.93 14.07 33.88
C GLN A 673 23.01 14.37 32.84
N ARG A 674 22.99 13.73 31.66
CA ARG A 674 23.95 14.03 30.58
C ARG A 674 23.70 15.43 30.03
N PRO A 675 24.70 16.32 29.90
CA PRO A 675 24.49 17.71 29.49
C PRO A 675 23.79 17.89 28.14
N GLU A 676 24.02 16.97 27.20
CA GLU A 676 23.45 17.03 25.85
C GLU A 676 22.02 16.48 25.73
N VAL A 677 21.43 15.92 26.81
CA VAL A 677 20.09 15.31 26.78
C VAL A 677 19.02 16.33 27.21
N GLY A 678 18.02 16.56 26.38
CA GLY A 678 16.93 17.51 26.64
C GLY A 678 15.75 16.85 27.36
N ALA A 679 15.36 15.67 26.89
CA ALA A 679 14.26 14.90 27.44
C ALA A 679 14.56 13.40 27.52
N VAL A 680 13.94 12.72 28.49
CA VAL A 680 14.01 11.26 28.63
C VAL A 680 12.62 10.67 28.79
N GLY A 681 12.33 9.60 28.04
CA GLY A 681 11.07 8.86 28.10
C GLY A 681 11.24 7.37 28.41
N ALA A 682 10.16 6.77 28.89
CA ALA A 682 10.10 5.37 29.34
C ALA A 682 9.36 4.44 28.35
N LYS A 683 9.47 3.13 28.56
CA LYS A 683 8.64 2.12 27.88
C LYS A 683 7.27 2.02 28.57
N LEU A 684 6.21 2.36 27.84
CA LEU A 684 4.84 2.36 28.36
C LEU A 684 4.07 1.13 27.88
N LEU A 685 3.46 0.41 28.82
CA LEU A 685 2.80 -0.87 28.59
C LEU A 685 1.32 -0.82 28.96
N ALA A 686 0.47 -1.46 28.16
CA ALA A 686 -0.92 -1.72 28.51
C ALA A 686 -1.02 -2.81 29.59
N ALA A 687 -2.19 -2.90 30.22
CA ALA A 687 -2.49 -3.92 31.20
C ALA A 687 -2.40 -5.37 30.66
N ASP A 688 -2.52 -5.56 29.33
CA ASP A 688 -2.38 -6.85 28.66
C ASP A 688 -0.91 -7.20 28.28
N GLY A 689 0.05 -6.36 28.69
CA GLY A 689 1.47 -6.55 28.40
C GLY A 689 1.90 -6.09 27.01
N ARG A 690 1.04 -5.42 26.24
CA ARG A 690 1.43 -4.82 24.96
C ARG A 690 2.08 -3.46 25.16
N VAL A 691 2.94 -3.09 24.23
CA VAL A 691 3.51 -1.74 24.15
C VAL A 691 2.41 -0.76 23.75
N CYS A 692 2.15 0.23 24.60
CA CYS A 692 1.34 1.40 24.26
C CYS A 692 2.18 2.43 23.51
N HIS A 693 3.38 2.71 24.02
CA HIS A 693 4.23 3.77 23.49
C HIS A 693 5.71 3.46 23.75
N ALA A 694 6.53 3.56 22.70
CA ALA A 694 7.98 3.38 22.77
C ALA A 694 8.73 4.50 22.01
N GLY A 695 8.29 5.76 22.17
CA GLY A 695 8.75 6.91 21.39
C GLY A 695 7.82 7.28 20.23
N TRP A 696 7.94 8.52 19.76
CA TRP A 696 7.20 9.05 18.61
C TRP A 696 7.99 8.83 17.31
N LEU A 697 7.28 8.44 16.26
CA LEU A 697 7.75 8.47 14.87
C LEU A 697 7.03 9.61 14.17
N LEU A 698 7.77 10.62 13.72
CA LEU A 698 7.17 11.78 13.09
C LEU A 698 6.64 11.43 11.68
N GLY A 699 5.55 12.08 11.28
CA GLY A 699 4.87 11.85 10.00
C GLY A 699 4.07 10.54 9.92
N LEU A 700 4.19 9.64 10.90
CA LEU A 700 3.50 8.36 10.91
C LEU A 700 2.01 8.54 11.24
N CYS A 701 1.13 8.10 10.34
CA CYS A 701 -0.33 8.15 10.46
C CYS A 701 -0.88 9.54 10.81
N GLY A 702 -0.26 10.61 10.29
CA GLY A 702 -0.58 11.99 10.62
C GLY A 702 0.69 12.78 10.97
N PRO A 703 0.62 13.78 11.86
CA PRO A 703 1.81 14.53 12.25
C PRO A 703 2.83 13.68 13.03
N ALA A 704 2.40 12.76 13.89
CA ALA A 704 3.26 11.80 14.58
C ALA A 704 2.48 10.56 15.05
N GLY A 705 3.13 9.40 15.04
CA GLY A 705 2.55 8.11 15.43
C GLY A 705 3.41 7.36 16.45
N ARG A 706 2.83 6.39 17.14
CA ARG A 706 3.50 5.65 18.23
C ARG A 706 4.33 4.49 17.69
N ALA A 707 5.63 4.48 18.01
CA ALA A 707 6.52 3.38 17.66
C ALA A 707 6.08 2.08 18.35
N PHE A 708 6.00 0.98 17.60
CA PHE A 708 5.76 -0.38 18.10
C PHE A 708 4.43 -0.60 18.84
N GLU A 709 3.45 0.28 18.69
CA GLU A 709 2.14 0.13 19.33
C GLU A 709 1.51 -1.26 19.02
N GLY A 710 0.99 -1.91 20.06
CA GLY A 710 0.34 -3.23 19.99
C GLY A 710 1.29 -4.44 19.99
N ARG A 711 2.61 -4.24 19.94
CA ARG A 711 3.63 -5.30 20.06
C ARG A 711 3.70 -5.85 21.48
N SER A 712 4.22 -7.07 21.63
CA SER A 712 4.48 -7.63 22.97
C SER A 712 5.63 -6.87 23.64
N HIS A 713 5.59 -6.69 24.97
CA HIS A 713 6.74 -6.11 25.66
C HIS A 713 8.02 -6.96 25.58
N GLU A 714 7.86 -8.27 25.35
CA GLU A 714 8.95 -9.23 25.13
C GLU A 714 9.50 -9.20 23.69
N ASP A 715 8.81 -8.54 22.76
CA ASP A 715 9.32 -8.43 21.39
C ASP A 715 10.63 -7.65 21.38
N ALA A 716 11.58 -8.16 20.59
CA ALA A 716 12.79 -7.46 20.18
C ALA A 716 12.51 -6.07 19.59
N GLY A 717 11.39 -5.94 18.88
CA GLY A 717 11.16 -4.84 17.98
C GLY A 717 12.07 -4.90 16.75
N TYR A 718 11.87 -3.96 15.84
CA TYR A 718 12.69 -3.82 14.65
C TYR A 718 14.11 -3.41 15.05
N LEU A 719 15.13 -4.11 14.54
CA LEU A 719 16.55 -3.91 14.92
C LEU A 719 16.80 -3.90 16.44
N GLN A 720 16.09 -4.75 17.19
CA GLN A 720 16.22 -4.85 18.66
C GLN A 720 15.86 -3.55 19.42
N ARG A 721 15.26 -2.56 18.74
CA ARG A 721 14.98 -1.22 19.28
C ARG A 721 13.96 -1.21 20.43
N LEU A 722 13.28 -2.29 20.76
CA LEU A 722 12.45 -2.34 21.99
C LEU A 722 13.22 -2.79 23.25
N GLN A 723 14.51 -3.13 23.09
CA GLN A 723 15.36 -3.72 24.12
C GLN A 723 16.60 -2.88 24.48
N VAL A 724 16.91 -1.83 23.71
CA VAL A 724 18.10 -0.99 23.90
C VAL A 724 17.76 0.50 24.00
N ASP A 725 18.62 1.24 24.70
CA ASP A 725 18.56 2.71 24.78
C ASP A 725 18.77 3.32 23.39
N GLN A 726 18.03 4.38 23.07
CA GLN A 726 18.16 5.05 21.77
C GLN A 726 17.64 6.48 21.79
N ASN A 727 18.04 7.27 20.81
CA ASN A 727 17.46 8.57 20.52
C ASN A 727 16.20 8.48 19.66
N TYR A 728 15.18 9.26 20.00
CA TYR A 728 14.02 9.55 19.14
C TYR A 728 13.93 11.06 18.92
N SER A 729 13.18 11.49 17.91
CA SER A 729 12.89 12.93 17.74
C SER A 729 11.98 13.46 18.84
N ALA A 730 11.04 12.65 19.33
CA ALA A 730 10.22 12.96 20.50
C ALA A 730 9.88 11.70 21.31
N VAL A 731 9.62 11.91 22.60
CA VAL A 731 9.20 10.86 23.55
C VAL A 731 7.85 11.18 24.17
N ALA A 732 7.23 10.18 24.79
CA ALA A 732 5.87 10.23 25.30
C ALA A 732 5.67 11.27 26.43
N GLY A 733 4.65 12.12 26.31
CA GLY A 733 4.27 13.08 27.35
C GLY A 733 3.74 12.45 28.65
N GLU A 734 3.33 11.17 28.61
CA GLU A 734 2.84 10.42 29.76
C GLU A 734 3.94 10.04 30.77
N CYS A 735 5.21 10.04 30.33
CA CYS A 735 6.39 9.91 31.18
C CYS A 735 7.56 10.66 30.53
N LEU A 736 7.71 11.94 30.87
CA LEU A 736 8.66 12.87 30.26
C LEU A 736 9.51 13.56 31.33
N LEU A 737 10.79 13.16 31.42
CA LEU A 737 11.78 13.79 32.30
C LEU A 737 12.53 14.90 31.55
N MET A 738 12.60 16.10 32.11
CA MET A 738 13.39 17.22 31.58
C MET A 738 14.07 18.01 32.70
N ARG A 739 15.20 18.66 32.41
CA ARG A 739 15.76 19.68 33.32
C ARG A 739 14.78 20.84 33.43
N ARG A 740 14.54 21.31 34.66
CA ARG A 740 13.61 22.42 34.91
C ARG A 740 14.05 23.69 34.19
N GLU A 741 15.33 24.00 34.25
CA GLU A 741 15.89 25.19 33.58
C GLU A 741 15.62 25.16 32.07
N LEU A 742 15.92 24.03 31.42
CA LEU A 742 15.66 23.85 29.98
C LEU A 742 14.16 23.94 29.66
N PHE A 743 13.29 23.31 30.44
CA PHE A 743 11.84 23.39 30.22
C PHE A 743 11.34 24.85 30.25
N LEU A 744 11.84 25.65 31.20
CA LEU A 744 11.51 27.06 31.32
C LEU A 744 12.13 27.90 30.20
N GLU A 745 13.37 27.62 29.80
CA GLU A 745 14.06 28.27 28.67
C GLU A 745 13.32 28.04 27.35
N LEU A 746 12.84 26.83 27.11
CA LEU A 746 12.07 26.50 25.92
C LEU A 746 10.69 27.19 25.91
N GLY A 747 10.19 27.68 27.06
CA GLY A 747 8.89 28.33 27.20
C GLY A 747 7.74 27.40 27.60
N GLY A 748 8.04 26.19 28.08
CA GLY A 748 7.03 25.21 28.51
C GLY A 748 6.17 24.65 27.36
N PHE A 749 5.01 24.06 27.71
CA PHE A 749 4.06 23.51 26.75
C PHE A 749 3.27 24.61 26.02
N ASP A 750 3.05 24.41 24.73
CA ASP A 750 2.22 25.30 23.90
C ASP A 750 0.74 24.94 24.03
N GLU A 751 -0.07 25.87 24.51
CA GLU A 751 -1.50 25.66 24.77
C GLU A 751 -2.32 25.43 23.49
N ALA A 752 -1.82 25.89 22.33
CA ALA A 752 -2.47 25.71 21.04
C ALA A 752 -2.28 24.30 20.46
N LEU A 753 -1.34 23.50 21.00
CA LEU A 753 -0.98 22.18 20.52
C LEU A 753 -1.29 21.11 21.59
N THR A 754 -2.46 21.17 22.21
CA THR A 754 -2.78 20.32 23.39
C THR A 754 -2.57 18.83 23.11
N ARG A 755 -2.88 18.34 21.91
CA ARG A 755 -2.63 16.92 21.55
C ARG A 755 -1.15 16.60 21.28
N TRP A 756 -0.35 17.58 20.90
CA TRP A 756 1.02 17.43 20.40
C TRP A 756 2.04 18.23 21.23
N ASP A 757 1.71 18.57 22.47
CA ASP A 757 2.50 19.45 23.33
C ASP A 757 3.85 18.81 23.72
N ASP A 758 3.84 17.50 23.90
CA ASP A 758 5.02 16.65 24.12
C ASP A 758 5.91 16.53 22.88
N VAL A 759 5.32 16.37 21.69
CA VAL A 759 6.06 16.38 20.42
C VAL A 759 6.71 17.75 20.23
N ASP A 760 5.95 18.84 20.31
CA ASP A 760 6.45 20.20 20.07
C ASP A 760 7.61 20.58 20.99
N ILE A 761 7.50 20.31 22.30
CA ILE A 761 8.57 20.65 23.25
C ILE A 761 9.84 19.81 23.02
N CYS A 762 9.68 18.52 22.66
CA CYS A 762 10.80 17.66 22.29
C CYS A 762 11.50 18.15 21.01
N LEU A 763 10.75 18.59 20.00
CA LEU A 763 11.30 19.14 18.76
C LEU A 763 12.00 20.48 18.99
N ARG A 764 11.47 21.34 19.87
CA ARG A 764 12.17 22.56 20.32
C ARG A 764 13.49 22.24 21.03
N ALA A 765 13.52 21.21 21.87
CA ALA A 765 14.76 20.76 22.50
C ALA A 765 15.80 20.30 21.46
N VAL A 766 15.37 19.54 20.44
CA VAL A 766 16.24 19.13 19.32
C VAL A 766 16.73 20.34 18.52
N GLN A 767 15.87 21.32 18.24
CA GLN A 767 16.26 22.56 17.56
C GLN A 767 17.30 23.36 18.35
N ALA A 768 17.24 23.30 19.68
CA ALA A 768 18.24 23.90 20.58
C ALA A 768 19.53 23.08 20.72
N GLY A 769 19.65 21.94 20.03
CA GLY A 769 20.85 21.10 20.00
C GLY A 769 20.87 19.96 21.03
N TYR A 770 19.75 19.68 21.70
CA TYR A 770 19.63 18.59 22.67
C TYR A 770 19.16 17.29 22.03
N LEU A 771 19.47 16.17 22.68
CA LEU A 771 19.00 14.83 22.33
C LEU A 771 17.78 14.45 23.17
N ASN A 772 16.82 13.75 22.58
CA ASN A 772 15.77 13.06 23.35
C ASN A 772 16.11 11.58 23.42
N VAL A 773 16.09 11.01 24.62
CA VAL A 773 16.47 9.62 24.87
C VAL A 773 15.25 8.82 25.30
N TRP A 774 15.05 7.67 24.69
CA TRP A 774 14.11 6.67 25.17
C TRP A 774 14.89 5.49 25.76
N THR A 775 14.50 5.07 26.97
CA THR A 775 15.11 3.92 27.64
C THR A 775 14.08 2.81 27.90
N PRO A 776 14.36 1.55 27.50
CA PRO A 776 13.52 0.41 27.86
C PRO A 776 13.72 -0.03 29.31
N ARG A 777 14.71 0.53 30.03
CA ARG A 777 15.05 0.19 31.41
C ARG A 777 14.08 0.80 32.43
N ALA A 778 13.35 1.85 32.05
CA ALA A 778 12.22 2.36 32.81
C ALA A 778 10.91 1.84 32.20
N ARG A 779 10.15 1.03 32.95
CA ARG A 779 8.90 0.42 32.50
C ARG A 779 7.74 0.85 33.37
N LEU A 780 6.68 1.34 32.73
CA LEU A 780 5.46 1.76 33.40
C LEU A 780 4.25 1.09 32.74
N LEU A 781 3.27 0.69 33.55
CA LEU A 781 1.93 0.40 33.07
C LEU A 781 1.21 1.72 32.80
N LEU A 782 0.38 1.75 31.76
CA LEU A 782 -0.44 2.90 31.40
C LEU A 782 -1.87 2.44 31.16
N ASP A 783 -2.76 2.90 32.02
CA ASP A 783 -4.22 2.74 31.90
C ASP A 783 -4.83 4.00 31.28
N ALA A 784 -4.44 4.28 30.03
CA ALA A 784 -4.84 5.49 29.33
C ALA A 784 -6.30 5.39 28.83
N PRO A 785 -7.09 6.48 28.92
CA PRO A 785 -8.35 6.57 28.20
C PRO A 785 -8.11 6.59 26.67
N ALA A 786 -9.16 6.34 25.89
CA ALA A 786 -9.09 6.48 24.43
C ALA A 786 -8.57 7.89 24.08
N THR A 787 -7.53 7.95 23.26
CA THR A 787 -6.88 9.22 22.89
C THR A 787 -7.88 10.08 22.12
N THR A 788 -8.11 11.32 22.55
CA THR A 788 -8.91 12.29 21.81
C THR A 788 -8.23 12.59 20.47
N ALA A 789 -9.00 12.56 19.38
CA ALA A 789 -8.50 12.92 18.06
C ALA A 789 -8.04 14.38 18.04
N ALA A 790 -6.91 14.65 17.39
CA ALA A 790 -6.46 16.03 17.13
C ALA A 790 -7.50 16.75 16.28
N SER A 791 -7.68 18.05 16.53
CA SER A 791 -8.41 18.90 15.59
C SER A 791 -7.60 19.12 14.30
N VAL A 792 -8.28 19.47 13.21
CA VAL A 792 -7.61 19.79 11.93
C VAL A 792 -6.68 20.98 12.12
N GLU A 793 -7.08 21.95 12.93
CA GLU A 793 -6.33 23.15 13.27
C GLU A 793 -5.03 22.83 14.03
N GLU A 794 -5.08 21.91 15.00
CA GLU A 794 -3.88 21.45 15.73
C GLU A 794 -2.90 20.71 14.82
N GLU A 795 -3.40 19.84 13.95
CA GLU A 795 -2.54 19.14 12.98
C GLU A 795 -1.87 20.13 12.00
N ASP A 796 -2.66 21.05 11.45
CA ASP A 796 -2.17 22.08 10.53
C ASP A 796 -1.13 22.99 11.19
N ALA A 797 -1.32 23.35 12.47
CA ALA A 797 -0.34 24.12 13.23
C ALA A 797 0.97 23.36 13.41
N LEU A 798 0.91 22.05 13.68
CA LEU A 798 2.11 21.22 13.79
C LEU A 798 2.82 21.06 12.44
N TYR A 799 2.08 20.86 11.35
CA TYR A 799 2.64 20.85 9.99
C TYR A 799 3.30 22.19 9.66
N ALA A 800 2.60 23.32 9.86
CA ALA A 800 3.13 24.65 9.58
C ALA A 800 4.46 24.92 10.28
N ARG A 801 4.64 24.38 11.49
CA ARG A 801 5.82 24.59 12.31
C ARG A 801 6.96 23.61 12.01
N TRP A 802 6.65 22.34 11.78
CA TRP A 802 7.64 21.25 11.83
C TRP A 802 7.71 20.37 10.59
N LEU A 803 6.93 20.64 9.54
CA LEU A 803 6.77 19.75 8.38
C LEU A 803 8.08 19.15 7.81
N PRO A 804 9.18 19.90 7.60
CA PRO A 804 10.42 19.30 7.09
C PRO A 804 10.97 18.16 7.96
N LEU A 805 10.86 18.30 9.29
CA LEU A 805 11.29 17.30 10.27
C LEU A 805 10.25 16.19 10.42
N LEU A 806 8.95 16.52 10.33
CA LEU A 806 7.88 15.51 10.35
C LEU A 806 7.96 14.56 9.15
N ALA A 807 8.37 15.06 7.99
CA ALA A 807 8.52 14.27 6.77
C ALA A 807 9.81 13.44 6.73
N ARG A 808 10.84 13.83 7.50
CA ARG A 808 12.20 13.25 7.47
C ARG A 808 12.71 13.07 8.90
N ASP A 809 12.01 12.25 9.66
CA ASP A 809 12.39 11.93 11.04
C ASP A 809 13.73 11.18 11.08
N PRO A 810 14.79 11.72 11.72
CA PRO A 810 16.06 11.02 11.90
C PRO A 810 15.91 9.64 12.56
N ALA A 811 14.87 9.41 13.37
CA ALA A 811 14.62 8.13 14.02
C ALA A 811 13.91 7.09 13.13
N TYR A 812 13.50 7.45 11.90
CA TYR A 812 12.69 6.61 11.02
C TYR A 812 13.21 6.60 9.57
N ASN A 813 13.59 5.41 9.09
CA ASN A 813 14.23 5.26 7.79
C ASN A 813 13.28 5.54 6.60
N PRO A 814 13.79 6.24 5.57
CA PRO A 814 13.46 6.16 4.16
C PRO A 814 12.46 5.09 3.72
N GLY A 815 12.97 3.88 3.64
CA GLY A 815 12.31 2.73 3.08
C GLY A 815 11.04 2.29 3.81
N PHE A 816 10.63 2.93 4.91
CA PHE A 816 9.36 2.65 5.59
C PHE A 816 8.22 3.58 5.20
N SER A 817 7.01 3.00 5.21
CA SER A 817 5.75 3.69 5.01
C SER A 817 5.39 4.54 6.23
N LEU A 818 4.83 5.73 5.96
CA LEU A 818 4.24 6.61 6.97
C LEU A 818 2.75 6.31 7.22
N GLN A 819 2.16 5.30 6.56
CA GLN A 819 0.72 4.99 6.70
C GLN A 819 0.45 3.71 7.50
N ALA A 820 1.49 3.07 8.01
CA ALA A 820 1.40 1.79 8.69
C ALA A 820 1.44 1.96 10.21
N GLU A 821 0.32 1.69 10.89
CA GLU A 821 0.28 1.64 12.37
C GLU A 821 1.42 0.79 12.96
N GLY A 822 1.99 1.28 14.06
CA GLY A 822 3.16 0.69 14.73
C GLY A 822 4.50 0.87 14.00
N GLY A 823 4.49 1.37 12.76
CA GLY A 823 5.66 1.63 11.92
C GLY A 823 6.31 0.37 11.32
N PHE A 824 7.47 0.59 10.68
CA PHE A 824 8.41 -0.46 10.22
C PHE A 824 7.85 -1.43 9.16
N LYS A 825 6.99 -0.93 8.26
CA LYS A 825 6.56 -1.65 7.05
C LYS A 825 7.17 -0.98 5.83
N LEU A 826 7.69 -1.77 4.88
CA LEU A 826 8.29 -1.23 3.66
C LEU A 826 7.30 -0.33 2.91
N ALA A 827 7.80 0.84 2.49
CA ALA A 827 7.08 1.78 1.65
C ALA A 827 6.92 1.25 0.22
N ASP A 828 5.97 1.83 -0.52
CA ASP A 828 5.89 1.64 -1.96
C ASP A 828 7.20 2.10 -2.61
N PRO A 829 7.96 1.21 -3.26
CA PRO A 829 9.23 1.57 -3.86
C PRO A 829 9.09 2.61 -4.99
N GLN A 830 7.94 2.70 -5.67
CA GLN A 830 7.73 3.71 -6.72
C GLN A 830 7.63 5.14 -6.15
N LEU A 831 7.23 5.26 -4.88
CA LEU A 831 7.11 6.55 -4.19
C LEU A 831 8.34 6.83 -3.32
N ALA A 832 8.94 5.81 -2.72
CA ALA A 832 10.01 5.96 -1.73
C ALA A 832 11.44 5.89 -2.31
N TRP A 833 11.61 5.50 -3.58
CA TRP A 833 12.93 5.38 -4.19
C TRP A 833 13.06 6.19 -5.47
N ARG A 834 13.93 7.20 -5.45
CA ARG A 834 14.15 8.15 -6.56
C ARG A 834 15.64 8.39 -6.77
N PRO A 835 16.30 7.63 -7.67
CA PRO A 835 17.76 7.70 -7.83
C PRO A 835 18.27 9.04 -8.39
N LEU A 836 17.39 9.88 -8.97
CA LEU A 836 17.74 11.20 -9.52
C LEU A 836 17.56 12.35 -8.51
N GLN A 837 17.07 12.09 -7.29
CA GLN A 837 16.64 13.13 -6.35
C GLN A 837 17.75 14.07 -5.90
N GLY A 838 19.00 13.59 -5.83
CA GLY A 838 20.15 14.35 -5.33
C GLY A 838 20.54 15.56 -6.18
N TRP A 839 20.37 15.51 -7.52
CA TRP A 839 20.73 16.62 -8.42
C TRP A 839 19.61 17.08 -9.36
N ARG A 840 18.47 16.37 -9.38
CA ARG A 840 17.22 16.75 -10.09
C ARG A 840 17.42 17.23 -11.53
N PRO A 841 17.89 16.35 -12.44
CA PRO A 841 18.13 16.72 -13.83
C PRO A 841 16.83 17.01 -14.62
N LEU A 842 15.68 16.57 -14.10
CA LEU A 842 14.36 16.70 -14.69
C LEU A 842 13.35 17.18 -13.64
N PRO A 843 12.28 17.89 -14.05
CA PRO A 843 11.17 18.19 -13.15
C PRO A 843 10.48 16.89 -12.71
N THR A 844 10.14 16.82 -11.43
CA THR A 844 9.45 15.68 -10.82
C THR A 844 7.94 15.92 -10.83
N VAL A 845 7.19 15.03 -11.48
CA VAL A 845 5.73 15.07 -11.53
C VAL A 845 5.15 13.95 -10.70
N LEU A 846 4.22 14.30 -9.80
CA LEU A 846 3.37 13.33 -9.14
C LEU A 846 1.94 13.45 -9.69
N ALA A 847 1.45 12.37 -10.28
CA ALA A 847 0.15 12.37 -10.95
C ALA A 847 -0.85 11.41 -10.28
N HIS A 848 -2.05 11.93 -10.03
CA HIS A 848 -3.17 11.24 -9.40
C HIS A 848 -4.29 11.03 -10.42
N PRO A 849 -4.28 9.90 -11.15
CA PRO A 849 -5.35 9.58 -12.09
C PRO A 849 -6.66 9.27 -11.34
N ALA A 850 -7.78 9.58 -11.99
CA ALA A 850 -9.10 9.36 -11.42
C ALA A 850 -9.50 7.87 -11.39
N ASP A 851 -8.99 7.10 -12.35
CA ASP A 851 -9.21 5.67 -12.50
C ASP A 851 -8.04 5.01 -13.24
N LEU A 852 -8.05 3.68 -13.32
CA LEU A 852 -7.11 2.87 -14.10
C LEU A 852 -7.76 2.37 -15.40
N PHE A 853 -8.77 3.07 -15.90
CA PHE A 853 -9.53 2.73 -17.11
C PHE A 853 -9.34 3.82 -18.16
N GLY A 854 -10.22 3.90 -19.15
CA GLY A 854 -10.07 4.80 -20.30
C GLY A 854 -9.80 6.26 -19.91
N CYS A 855 -10.58 6.83 -18.98
CA CYS A 855 -10.46 8.24 -18.62
C CYS A 855 -9.11 8.55 -17.96
N GLY A 856 -8.67 7.75 -16.98
CA GLY A 856 -7.36 7.91 -16.38
C GLY A 856 -6.21 7.60 -17.34
N HIS A 857 -6.38 6.59 -18.19
CA HIS A 857 -5.36 6.17 -19.15
C HIS A 857 -5.02 7.25 -20.17
N TYR A 858 -6.01 7.73 -20.92
CA TYR A 858 -5.76 8.68 -22.00
C TYR A 858 -5.38 10.07 -21.50
N ARG A 859 -5.92 10.48 -20.34
CA ARG A 859 -5.76 11.84 -19.85
C ARG A 859 -4.51 12.05 -19.01
N VAL A 860 -4.11 11.07 -18.21
CA VAL A 860 -3.01 11.23 -17.25
C VAL A 860 -1.95 10.17 -17.41
N ILE A 861 -2.30 8.87 -17.34
CA ILE A 861 -1.30 7.79 -17.26
C ILE A 861 -0.44 7.73 -18.53
N GLN A 862 -1.05 7.81 -19.72
CA GLN A 862 -0.32 7.71 -20.98
C GLN A 862 0.51 8.97 -21.30
N PRO A 863 -0.01 10.20 -21.16
CA PRO A 863 0.81 11.42 -21.24
C PRO A 863 1.98 11.40 -20.27
N PHE A 864 1.74 11.02 -19.00
CA PHE A 864 2.80 10.89 -17.99
C PHE A 864 3.87 9.88 -18.43
N SER A 865 3.46 8.68 -18.86
CA SER A 865 4.39 7.62 -19.27
C SER A 865 5.23 8.05 -20.47
N ALA A 866 4.61 8.64 -21.49
CA ALA A 866 5.31 9.13 -22.68
C ALA A 866 6.29 10.27 -22.36
N LEU A 867 5.92 11.20 -21.47
CA LEU A 867 6.82 12.27 -21.03
C LEU A 867 8.04 11.71 -20.28
N ARG A 868 7.84 10.72 -19.41
CA ARG A 868 8.92 10.05 -18.68
C ARG A 868 9.84 9.27 -19.62
N GLU A 869 9.28 8.50 -20.55
CA GLU A 869 10.04 7.74 -21.58
C GLU A 869 10.84 8.68 -22.51
N SER A 870 10.35 9.89 -22.75
CA SER A 870 11.05 10.91 -23.55
C SER A 870 12.14 11.67 -22.77
N ALA A 871 12.40 11.32 -21.51
CA ALA A 871 13.30 12.03 -20.60
C ALA A 871 12.92 13.52 -20.40
N SER A 872 11.63 13.84 -20.43
CA SER A 872 11.13 15.22 -20.19
C SER A 872 10.78 15.47 -18.72
N ILE A 873 10.36 14.42 -18.02
CA ILE A 873 9.98 14.45 -16.60
C ILE A 873 10.52 13.20 -15.88
N ASP A 874 10.64 13.27 -14.56
CA ASP A 874 10.72 12.12 -13.67
C ASP A 874 9.47 12.06 -12.77
N GLY A 875 9.28 10.97 -12.03
CA GLY A 875 8.27 10.89 -10.97
C GLY A 875 7.39 9.64 -11.00
N ALA A 876 6.19 9.73 -10.43
CA ALA A 876 5.32 8.57 -10.16
C ALA A 876 3.82 8.85 -10.34
N LEU A 877 3.06 7.77 -10.49
CA LEU A 877 1.60 7.75 -10.46
C LEU A 877 1.12 7.27 -9.08
N SER A 878 0.09 7.90 -8.51
CA SER A 878 -0.50 7.49 -7.23
C SER A 878 -2.02 7.51 -7.26
N ILE A 879 -2.65 6.38 -6.94
CA ILE A 879 -4.13 6.24 -6.92
C ILE A 879 -4.75 6.95 -5.70
N GLY A 880 -4.01 7.00 -4.58
CA GLY A 880 -4.39 7.73 -3.37
C GLY A 880 -3.78 9.13 -3.35
N LEU A 881 -4.44 10.06 -2.65
CA LEU A 881 -3.82 11.35 -2.33
C LEU A 881 -2.79 11.12 -1.21
N MET A 882 -1.65 11.78 -1.30
CA MET A 882 -0.63 11.70 -0.26
C MET A 882 -1.03 12.52 0.96
N HIS A 883 -0.68 12.04 2.16
CA HIS A 883 -0.69 12.86 3.36
C HIS A 883 0.40 13.94 3.26
N VAL A 884 0.30 14.96 4.11
CA VAL A 884 1.17 16.15 4.07
C VAL A 884 2.65 15.78 4.24
N ALA A 885 2.98 14.87 5.18
CA ALA A 885 4.33 14.39 5.38
C ALA A 885 4.86 13.55 4.20
N ASP A 886 4.04 12.65 3.63
CA ASP A 886 4.40 11.87 2.44
C ASP A 886 4.71 12.80 1.25
N LEU A 887 3.90 13.84 1.07
CA LEU A 887 4.05 14.80 -0.02
C LEU A 887 5.30 15.67 0.13
N GLU A 888 5.58 16.17 1.33
CA GLU A 888 6.82 16.89 1.63
C GLU A 888 8.04 15.98 1.43
N ARG A 889 7.93 14.71 1.82
CA ARG A 889 9.01 13.73 1.66
C ARG A 889 9.28 13.43 0.19
N TYR A 890 8.22 13.30 -0.61
CA TYR A 890 8.32 13.14 -2.06
C TYR A 890 8.83 14.42 -2.72
N ASP A 891 8.42 15.60 -2.29
CA ASP A 891 8.82 16.92 -2.81
C ASP A 891 8.75 17.01 -4.36
N PRO A 892 7.53 16.93 -4.94
CA PRO A 892 7.33 17.07 -6.38
C PRO A 892 7.40 18.54 -6.83
N ASP A 893 7.80 18.76 -8.08
CA ASP A 893 7.73 20.08 -8.72
C ASP A 893 6.31 20.36 -9.25
N VAL A 894 5.59 19.32 -9.67
CA VAL A 894 4.22 19.41 -10.20
C VAL A 894 3.31 18.33 -9.61
N LEU A 895 2.09 18.71 -9.24
CA LEU A 895 0.99 17.81 -8.86
C LEU A 895 -0.09 17.82 -9.92
N VAL A 896 -0.40 16.66 -10.51
CA VAL A 896 -1.51 16.51 -11.46
C VAL A 896 -2.66 15.77 -10.78
N LEU A 897 -3.81 16.43 -10.66
CA LEU A 897 -4.99 15.95 -9.93
C LEU A 897 -6.17 15.78 -10.89
N GLN A 898 -6.52 14.53 -11.22
CA GLN A 898 -7.66 14.29 -12.11
C GLN A 898 -8.94 14.08 -11.31
N ARG A 899 -10.00 14.82 -11.63
CA ARG A 899 -11.38 14.57 -11.14
C ARG A 899 -11.48 14.36 -9.62
N GLN A 900 -10.80 15.18 -8.83
CA GLN A 900 -10.91 15.13 -7.37
C GLN A 900 -12.25 15.73 -6.91
N VAL A 901 -13.14 14.87 -6.41
CA VAL A 901 -14.48 15.24 -5.93
C VAL A 901 -14.74 14.65 -4.54
N GLY A 902 -15.45 15.39 -3.68
CA GLY A 902 -15.77 15.00 -2.30
C GLY A 902 -15.03 15.85 -1.24
N GLU A 903 -15.56 15.91 -0.02
CA GLU A 903 -15.00 16.78 1.04
C GLU A 903 -13.61 16.34 1.49
N GLU A 904 -13.36 15.04 1.67
CA GLU A 904 -12.04 14.52 2.05
C GLU A 904 -10.96 14.90 1.01
N ARG A 905 -11.30 14.81 -0.28
CA ARG A 905 -10.39 15.16 -1.37
C ARG A 905 -10.14 16.67 -1.44
N LEU A 906 -11.18 17.48 -1.20
CA LEU A 906 -11.03 18.93 -1.11
C LEU A 906 -10.16 19.35 0.08
N GLU A 907 -10.26 18.64 1.20
CA GLU A 907 -9.45 18.90 2.38
C GLU A 907 -7.97 18.55 2.13
N ALA A 908 -7.71 17.43 1.46
CA ALA A 908 -6.37 17.10 0.99
C ALA A 908 -5.82 18.16 0.01
N MET A 909 -6.64 18.65 -0.94
CA MET A 909 -6.24 19.73 -1.85
C MET A 909 -5.95 21.05 -1.13
N ARG A 910 -6.75 21.41 -0.11
CA ARG A 910 -6.49 22.58 0.74
C ARG A 910 -5.14 22.46 1.43
N ARG A 911 -4.84 21.28 2.00
CA ARG A 911 -3.54 20.99 2.62
C ARG A 911 -2.39 21.00 1.60
N MET A 912 -2.60 20.48 0.38
CA MET A 912 -1.62 20.58 -0.71
C MET A 912 -1.32 22.04 -1.08
N GLN A 913 -2.34 22.90 -1.13
CA GLN A 913 -2.15 24.33 -1.36
C GLN A 913 -1.37 24.99 -0.21
N ALA A 914 -1.70 24.64 1.03
CA ALA A 914 -1.08 25.25 2.22
C ALA A 914 0.37 24.80 2.46
N PHE A 915 0.68 23.53 2.20
CA PHE A 915 1.92 22.90 2.67
C PHE A 915 2.84 22.36 1.57
N SER A 916 2.41 22.34 0.31
CA SER A 916 3.29 21.94 -0.81
C SER A 916 3.64 23.13 -1.68
N ARG A 917 4.90 23.20 -2.11
CA ARG A 917 5.38 24.18 -3.10
C ARG A 917 5.14 23.78 -4.56
N ALA A 918 4.70 22.56 -4.81
CA ALA A 918 4.49 22.03 -6.17
C ALA A 918 3.48 22.89 -6.94
N PHE A 919 3.66 23.01 -8.26
CA PHE A 919 2.65 23.60 -9.15
C PHE A 919 1.49 22.62 -9.31
N LYS A 920 0.27 23.03 -8.96
CA LYS A 920 -0.91 22.15 -8.96
C LYS A 920 -1.73 22.33 -10.22
N VAL A 921 -1.97 21.21 -10.90
CA VAL A 921 -2.73 21.11 -12.12
C VAL A 921 -3.97 20.26 -11.84
N TYR A 922 -5.15 20.81 -12.09
CA TYR A 922 -6.39 20.04 -12.07
C TYR A 922 -6.72 19.59 -13.49
N GLU A 923 -6.91 18.28 -13.70
CA GLU A 923 -7.23 17.68 -14.99
C GLU A 923 -8.70 17.23 -15.05
N LEU A 924 -9.37 17.59 -16.15
CA LEU A 924 -10.75 17.16 -16.39
C LEU A 924 -11.01 16.82 -17.86
N ASP A 925 -11.58 15.65 -18.08
CA ASP A 925 -11.86 15.12 -19.42
C ASP A 925 -13.33 15.24 -19.84
N ASP A 926 -14.26 15.27 -18.88
CA ASP A 926 -15.71 15.28 -19.13
C ASP A 926 -16.42 16.36 -18.31
N TYR A 927 -17.57 16.84 -18.82
CA TYR A 927 -18.40 17.81 -18.13
C TYR A 927 -19.20 17.16 -16.99
N LEU A 928 -18.65 17.16 -15.78
CA LEU A 928 -19.30 16.51 -14.64
C LEU A 928 -20.59 17.17 -14.11
N PRO A 929 -20.79 18.51 -14.21
CA PRO A 929 -22.06 19.10 -13.82
C PRO A 929 -23.20 18.61 -14.72
N ASN A 930 -24.37 18.31 -14.15
CA ASN A 930 -25.56 17.95 -14.93
C ASN A 930 -25.37 16.76 -15.89
N VAL A 931 -24.65 15.71 -15.45
CA VAL A 931 -24.56 14.45 -16.20
C VAL A 931 -25.98 13.96 -16.58
N PRO A 932 -26.20 13.53 -17.84
CA PRO A 932 -27.52 13.08 -18.32
C PRO A 932 -28.20 12.10 -17.36
N LEU A 933 -29.53 12.20 -17.23
CA LEU A 933 -30.34 11.40 -16.29
C LEU A 933 -30.09 9.89 -16.43
N LYS A 934 -29.81 9.43 -17.65
CA LYS A 934 -29.58 8.02 -18.01
C LYS A 934 -28.11 7.56 -17.91
N SER A 935 -27.19 8.44 -17.49
CA SER A 935 -25.78 8.07 -17.33
C SER A 935 -25.55 7.35 -16.00
N ALA A 936 -24.89 6.20 -16.06
CA ALA A 936 -24.51 5.41 -14.88
C ALA A 936 -23.65 6.22 -13.88
N HIS A 937 -22.88 7.22 -14.35
CA HIS A 937 -22.02 8.03 -13.48
C HIS A 937 -22.78 8.96 -12.53
N ARG A 938 -24.07 9.22 -12.77
CA ARG A 938 -24.85 10.19 -11.99
C ARG A 938 -25.10 9.75 -10.53
N GLN A 939 -25.29 8.46 -10.28
CA GLN A 939 -25.65 7.96 -8.95
C GLN A 939 -24.52 8.12 -7.91
N HIS A 940 -23.27 8.20 -8.38
CA HIS A 940 -22.07 8.29 -7.54
C HIS A 940 -21.52 9.71 -7.41
N LEU A 941 -22.11 10.71 -8.08
CA LEU A 941 -21.64 12.10 -8.05
C LEU A 941 -22.37 12.90 -6.95
N PRO A 942 -21.65 13.78 -6.21
CA PRO A 942 -22.28 14.66 -5.23
C PRO A 942 -23.36 15.53 -5.87
N LYS A 943 -24.47 15.76 -5.15
CA LYS A 943 -25.60 16.59 -5.62
C LYS A 943 -25.17 18.03 -5.97
N ASP A 944 -24.12 18.55 -5.33
CA ASP A 944 -23.58 19.91 -5.49
C ASP A 944 -22.21 19.94 -6.23
N ILE A 945 -22.02 19.08 -7.25
CA ILE A 945 -20.72 18.90 -7.92
C ILE A 945 -20.07 20.19 -8.43
N LEU A 946 -20.85 21.16 -8.93
CA LEU A 946 -20.31 22.44 -9.41
C LEU A 946 -19.69 23.27 -8.26
N ARG A 947 -20.29 23.20 -7.06
CA ARG A 947 -19.76 23.87 -5.87
C ARG A 947 -18.46 23.22 -5.40
N THR A 948 -18.43 21.89 -5.38
CA THR A 948 -17.23 21.10 -5.05
C THR A 948 -16.11 21.39 -6.03
N LEU A 949 -16.38 21.37 -7.34
CA LEU A 949 -15.40 21.71 -8.37
C LEU A 949 -14.89 23.14 -8.22
N ARG A 950 -15.77 24.12 -7.99
CA ARG A 950 -15.35 25.52 -7.77
C ARG A 950 -14.39 25.65 -6.58
N ARG A 951 -14.65 24.95 -5.47
CA ARG A 951 -13.73 24.93 -4.31
C ARG A 951 -12.40 24.29 -4.67
N GLY A 952 -12.42 23.11 -5.31
CA GLY A 952 -11.21 22.40 -5.72
C GLY A 952 -10.35 23.22 -6.70
N LEU A 953 -10.98 23.88 -7.67
CA LEU A 953 -10.31 24.78 -8.60
C LEU A 953 -9.69 26.00 -7.90
N GLY A 954 -10.22 26.42 -6.74
CA GLY A 954 -9.60 27.48 -5.91
C GLY A 954 -8.30 27.06 -5.20
N TYR A 955 -7.96 25.78 -5.22
CA TYR A 955 -6.77 25.22 -4.57
C TYR A 955 -5.65 24.83 -5.55
N VAL A 956 -5.83 25.07 -6.85
CA VAL A 956 -4.85 24.73 -7.89
C VAL A 956 -4.36 25.97 -8.63
N ASP A 957 -3.22 25.84 -9.30
CA ASP A 957 -2.61 26.92 -10.07
C ASP A 957 -3.06 26.95 -11.52
N ARG A 958 -3.48 25.79 -12.06
CA ARG A 958 -3.92 25.64 -13.45
C ARG A 958 -5.04 24.62 -13.59
N PHE A 959 -5.98 24.91 -14.49
CA PHE A 959 -7.03 23.99 -14.87
C PHE A 959 -6.85 23.56 -16.33
N VAL A 960 -6.69 22.25 -16.56
CA VAL A 960 -6.44 21.68 -17.88
C VAL A 960 -7.63 20.83 -18.28
N VAL A 961 -8.16 21.07 -19.48
CA VAL A 961 -9.35 20.41 -20.01
C VAL A 961 -9.11 19.83 -21.40
N SER A 962 -9.92 18.84 -21.79
CA SER A 962 -9.73 18.10 -23.04
C SER A 962 -10.28 18.81 -24.29
N THR A 963 -11.18 19.80 -24.15
CA THR A 963 -11.84 20.44 -25.28
C THR A 963 -12.09 21.94 -25.08
N PRO A 964 -12.21 22.73 -26.17
CA PRO A 964 -12.62 24.13 -26.08
C PRO A 964 -14.02 24.31 -25.47
N ALA A 965 -14.93 23.38 -25.73
CA ALA A 965 -16.28 23.40 -25.18
C ALA A 965 -16.28 23.27 -23.64
N LEU A 966 -15.41 22.43 -23.07
CA LEU A 966 -15.19 22.38 -21.63
C LEU A 966 -14.64 23.69 -21.09
N ALA A 967 -13.63 24.26 -21.75
CA ALA A 967 -13.05 25.54 -21.31
C ALA A 967 -14.09 26.66 -21.27
N GLU A 968 -14.97 26.73 -22.27
CA GLU A 968 -16.11 27.65 -22.29
C GLU A 968 -17.12 27.36 -21.18
N ALA A 969 -17.48 26.10 -20.95
CA ALA A 969 -18.45 25.70 -19.92
C ALA A 969 -17.97 26.03 -18.50
N PHE A 970 -16.65 26.02 -18.26
CA PHE A 970 -16.04 26.40 -17.00
C PHE A 970 -15.44 27.82 -17.01
N ALA A 971 -15.73 28.62 -18.03
CA ALA A 971 -15.22 29.99 -18.12
C ALA A 971 -15.62 30.81 -16.87
N GLY A 972 -14.64 31.49 -16.27
CA GLY A 972 -14.83 32.27 -15.05
C GLY A 972 -14.77 31.48 -13.74
N LEU A 973 -14.52 30.17 -13.78
CA LEU A 973 -14.28 29.36 -12.57
C LEU A 973 -12.79 29.22 -12.21
N HIS A 974 -11.89 29.48 -13.15
CA HIS A 974 -10.46 29.50 -12.93
C HIS A 974 -9.78 30.52 -13.88
N PRO A 975 -8.75 31.26 -13.45
CA PRO A 975 -8.09 32.28 -14.27
C PRO A 975 -7.17 31.71 -15.37
N ASP A 976 -6.58 30.53 -15.16
CA ASP A 976 -5.73 29.84 -16.15
C ASP A 976 -6.36 28.52 -16.58
N ILE A 977 -7.13 28.54 -17.69
CA ILE A 977 -7.72 27.35 -18.30
C ILE A 977 -6.98 27.03 -19.60
N ARG A 978 -6.37 25.85 -19.68
CA ARG A 978 -5.66 25.36 -20.88
C ARG A 978 -6.43 24.23 -21.52
N VAL A 979 -6.57 24.28 -22.85
CA VAL A 979 -7.16 23.18 -23.64
C VAL A 979 -6.02 22.34 -24.20
N ILE A 980 -6.04 21.05 -23.91
CA ILE A 980 -5.11 20.07 -24.47
C ILE A 980 -5.94 18.87 -24.89
N GLU A 981 -6.05 18.59 -26.19
CA GLU A 981 -6.91 17.49 -26.62
C GLU A 981 -6.25 16.13 -26.39
N ASN A 982 -7.07 15.10 -26.21
CA ASN A 982 -6.58 13.74 -26.04
C ASN A 982 -5.79 13.29 -27.28
N ARG A 983 -4.76 12.45 -27.07
CA ARG A 983 -3.91 11.90 -28.12
C ARG A 983 -3.75 10.40 -27.93
N LEU A 984 -3.53 9.67 -29.02
CA LEU A 984 -3.38 8.22 -28.96
C LEU A 984 -1.93 7.82 -28.64
N PRO A 985 -1.70 6.93 -27.66
CA PRO A 985 -0.37 6.43 -27.37
C PRO A 985 0.21 5.67 -28.55
N VAL A 986 1.40 6.06 -28.99
CA VAL A 986 2.07 5.49 -30.19
C VAL A 986 2.22 3.97 -30.08
N GLY A 987 2.76 3.48 -28.96
CA GLY A 987 3.00 2.05 -28.74
C GLY A 987 1.73 1.18 -28.68
N TRP A 988 0.55 1.79 -28.50
CA TRP A 988 -0.73 1.07 -28.45
C TRP A 988 -1.44 1.02 -29.80
N TRP A 989 -1.39 2.13 -30.55
CA TRP A 989 -2.24 2.34 -31.71
C TRP A 989 -1.49 2.27 -33.04
N GLN A 990 -0.20 2.57 -33.06
CA GLN A 990 0.60 2.48 -34.27
C GLN A 990 0.80 1.01 -34.68
N GLY A 991 0.68 0.74 -35.99
CA GLY A 991 0.91 -0.60 -36.54
C GLY A 991 -0.25 -1.59 -36.41
N LEU A 992 -1.38 -1.21 -35.78
CA LEU A 992 -2.59 -2.02 -35.77
C LEU A 992 -3.09 -2.29 -37.21
N ARG A 993 -3.63 -3.48 -37.47
CA ARG A 993 -4.19 -3.84 -38.78
C ARG A 993 -5.51 -4.57 -38.57
N ALA A 994 -6.59 -3.97 -39.04
CA ALA A 994 -7.85 -4.66 -39.22
C ALA A 994 -7.89 -5.35 -40.59
N GLN A 995 -8.61 -6.46 -40.67
CA GLN A 995 -9.01 -7.06 -41.93
C GLN A 995 -10.28 -6.36 -42.44
N ARG A 996 -10.55 -6.48 -43.75
CA ARG A 996 -11.74 -5.92 -44.40
C ARG A 996 -12.53 -7.06 -45.02
N ARG A 997 -13.86 -6.93 -45.09
CA ARG A 997 -14.75 -7.86 -45.81
C ARG A 997 -14.65 -9.30 -45.33
N ARG A 998 -14.60 -9.49 -44.02
CA ARG A 998 -14.51 -10.83 -43.42
C ARG A 998 -15.86 -11.57 -43.44
N GLY A 999 -16.97 -10.83 -43.48
CA GLY A 999 -18.33 -11.38 -43.48
C GLY A 999 -18.94 -11.51 -44.87
N GLU A 1000 -20.04 -12.26 -44.97
CA GLU A 1000 -20.88 -12.31 -46.18
C GLU A 1000 -21.63 -10.99 -46.41
N ARG A 1001 -21.94 -10.29 -45.31
CA ARG A 1001 -22.50 -8.93 -45.31
C ARG A 1001 -21.46 -7.94 -44.75
N PRO A 1002 -21.56 -6.64 -45.10
CA PRO A 1002 -20.73 -5.60 -44.50
C PRO A 1002 -20.85 -5.60 -42.97
N ARG A 1003 -19.71 -5.56 -42.27
CA ARG A 1003 -19.66 -5.55 -40.81
C ARG A 1003 -19.74 -4.11 -40.31
N VAL A 1004 -20.86 -3.73 -39.71
CA VAL A 1004 -21.08 -2.37 -39.18
C VAL A 1004 -21.08 -2.43 -37.66
N GLY A 1005 -20.27 -1.62 -36.99
CA GLY A 1005 -20.06 -1.79 -35.56
C GLY A 1005 -20.00 -0.53 -34.72
N TRP A 1006 -20.18 -0.75 -33.42
CA TRP A 1006 -20.09 0.26 -32.37
C TRP A 1006 -19.28 -0.29 -31.19
N ALA A 1007 -18.56 0.58 -30.50
CA ALA A 1007 -17.75 0.26 -29.34
C ALA A 1007 -17.94 1.30 -28.24
N GLY A 1008 -18.19 0.87 -27.00
CA GLY A 1008 -18.36 1.76 -25.86
C GLY A 1008 -18.88 1.08 -24.59
N GLY A 1009 -18.73 1.80 -23.47
CA GLY A 1009 -19.18 1.36 -22.14
C GLY A 1009 -20.62 1.79 -21.80
N SER A 1010 -21.09 1.43 -20.62
CA SER A 1010 -22.46 1.62 -20.13
C SER A 1010 -22.92 3.05 -19.88
N SER A 1011 -22.01 4.02 -19.92
CA SER A 1011 -22.32 5.45 -19.85
C SER A 1011 -22.99 5.99 -21.12
N HIS A 1012 -23.18 5.17 -22.16
CA HIS A 1012 -23.67 5.53 -23.49
C HIS A 1012 -25.08 5.02 -23.83
N THR A 1013 -25.89 4.61 -22.84
CA THR A 1013 -27.24 4.07 -23.10
C THR A 1013 -28.12 5.00 -23.95
N GLY A 1014 -28.15 6.29 -23.64
CA GLY A 1014 -28.91 7.28 -24.43
C GLY A 1014 -28.38 7.45 -25.86
N ASP A 1015 -27.07 7.39 -26.04
CA ASP A 1015 -26.43 7.51 -27.36
C ASP A 1015 -26.81 6.33 -28.28
N LEU A 1016 -26.99 5.12 -27.75
CA LEU A 1016 -27.40 3.94 -28.51
C LEU A 1016 -28.90 3.88 -28.81
N GLU A 1017 -29.74 4.44 -27.94
CA GLU A 1017 -31.19 4.56 -28.22
C GLU A 1017 -31.46 5.39 -29.49
N LEU A 1018 -30.61 6.38 -29.81
CA LEU A 1018 -30.71 7.20 -31.03
C LEU A 1018 -30.69 6.40 -32.33
N ILE A 1019 -29.89 5.32 -32.35
CA ILE A 1019 -29.71 4.48 -33.53
C ILE A 1019 -30.46 3.16 -33.42
N ALA A 1020 -31.29 2.97 -32.39
CA ALA A 1020 -31.97 1.70 -32.17
C ALA A 1020 -32.88 1.33 -33.35
N ASP A 1021 -33.66 2.28 -33.86
CA ASP A 1021 -34.51 2.06 -35.03
C ASP A 1021 -33.68 1.83 -36.30
N VAL A 1022 -32.53 2.50 -36.44
CA VAL A 1022 -31.59 2.32 -37.56
C VAL A 1022 -31.03 0.90 -37.58
N VAL A 1023 -30.68 0.37 -36.40
CA VAL A 1023 -30.20 -1.01 -36.24
C VAL A 1023 -31.28 -2.01 -36.69
N ARG A 1024 -32.55 -1.78 -36.34
CA ARG A 1024 -33.67 -2.65 -36.75
C ARG A 1024 -33.92 -2.61 -38.26
N GLU A 1025 -33.93 -1.41 -38.85
CA GLU A 1025 -34.16 -1.20 -40.29
C GLU A 1025 -33.12 -1.92 -41.15
N LEU A 1026 -31.85 -1.91 -40.73
CA LEU A 1026 -30.73 -2.44 -41.52
C LEU A 1026 -30.30 -3.85 -41.12
N ALA A 1027 -31.04 -4.53 -40.24
CA ALA A 1027 -30.67 -5.83 -39.69
C ALA A 1027 -30.48 -6.93 -40.76
N ASP A 1028 -31.20 -6.83 -41.88
CA ASP A 1028 -31.08 -7.77 -43.01
C ASP A 1028 -30.03 -7.35 -44.06
N GLU A 1029 -29.45 -6.15 -43.93
CA GLU A 1029 -28.49 -5.58 -44.88
C GLU A 1029 -27.04 -5.67 -44.40
N VAL A 1030 -26.79 -5.66 -43.08
CA VAL A 1030 -25.45 -5.61 -42.48
C VAL A 1030 -25.30 -6.58 -41.31
N ASP A 1031 -24.06 -6.96 -41.02
CA ASP A 1031 -23.72 -7.69 -39.79
C ASP A 1031 -23.36 -6.68 -38.68
N TRP A 1032 -24.28 -6.48 -37.74
CA TRP A 1032 -24.06 -5.60 -36.60
C TRP A 1032 -23.08 -6.21 -35.58
N VAL A 1033 -22.02 -5.47 -35.26
CA VAL A 1033 -20.95 -5.89 -34.32
C VAL A 1033 -20.83 -4.88 -33.17
N PHE A 1034 -21.13 -5.29 -31.95
CA PHE A 1034 -21.04 -4.45 -30.76
C PHE A 1034 -19.87 -4.87 -29.87
N PHE A 1035 -19.14 -3.89 -29.32
CA PHE A 1035 -18.04 -4.13 -28.39
C PHE A 1035 -18.23 -3.33 -27.09
N GLY A 1036 -18.39 -4.05 -25.98
CA GLY A 1036 -18.79 -3.48 -24.70
C GLY A 1036 -20.28 -3.73 -24.41
N MET A 1037 -21.06 -2.66 -24.25
CA MET A 1037 -22.49 -2.79 -23.98
C MET A 1037 -23.31 -3.04 -25.26
N CYS A 1038 -24.44 -3.74 -25.13
CA CYS A 1038 -25.45 -3.88 -26.19
C CYS A 1038 -26.84 -3.85 -25.53
N PRO A 1039 -27.67 -2.81 -25.75
CA PRO A 1039 -28.99 -2.71 -25.16
C PRO A 1039 -29.90 -3.90 -25.52
N PRO A 1040 -30.67 -4.45 -24.57
CA PRO A 1040 -31.59 -5.56 -24.84
C PRO A 1040 -32.57 -5.28 -25.99
N SER A 1041 -32.99 -4.03 -26.17
CA SER A 1041 -33.94 -3.60 -27.20
C SER A 1041 -33.41 -3.70 -28.64
N ILE A 1042 -32.09 -3.80 -28.83
CA ILE A 1042 -31.46 -3.97 -30.16
C ILE A 1042 -30.72 -5.30 -30.29
N ARG A 1043 -30.42 -6.00 -29.19
CA ARG A 1043 -29.69 -7.28 -29.16
C ARG A 1043 -30.20 -8.34 -30.16
N PRO A 1044 -31.52 -8.51 -30.40
CA PRO A 1044 -32.02 -9.49 -31.38
C PRO A 1044 -31.57 -9.24 -32.82
N PHE A 1045 -31.21 -7.99 -33.15
CA PHE A 1045 -30.76 -7.56 -34.48
C PHE A 1045 -29.24 -7.56 -34.61
N VAL A 1046 -28.51 -7.87 -33.54
CA VAL A 1046 -27.05 -7.80 -33.48
C VAL A 1046 -26.41 -9.17 -33.70
N ARG A 1047 -25.50 -9.25 -34.68
CA ARG A 1047 -24.82 -10.50 -35.07
C ARG A 1047 -23.74 -10.90 -34.07
N GLU A 1048 -22.92 -9.95 -33.63
CA GLU A 1048 -21.81 -10.19 -32.70
C GLU A 1048 -21.83 -9.19 -31.54
N VAL A 1049 -21.58 -9.69 -30.32
CA VAL A 1049 -21.35 -8.86 -29.14
C VAL A 1049 -20.08 -9.33 -28.46
N HIS A 1050 -19.10 -8.44 -28.35
CA HIS A 1050 -17.81 -8.67 -27.72
C HIS A 1050 -17.80 -8.00 -26.34
N ALA A 1051 -17.41 -8.72 -25.30
CA ALA A 1051 -17.31 -8.15 -23.95
C ALA A 1051 -16.10 -7.23 -23.82
N GLY A 1052 -16.16 -6.24 -22.93
CA GLY A 1052 -15.02 -5.37 -22.62
C GLY A 1052 -13.78 -6.18 -22.19
N VAL A 1053 -12.60 -5.69 -22.59
CA VAL A 1053 -11.30 -6.29 -22.28
C VAL A 1053 -10.48 -5.36 -21.39
N PRO A 1054 -9.44 -5.86 -20.69
CA PRO A 1054 -8.46 -4.99 -20.04
C PRO A 1054 -7.89 -3.94 -21.01
N ILE A 1055 -7.70 -2.72 -20.50
CA ILE A 1055 -7.43 -1.52 -21.30
C ILE A 1055 -6.16 -1.64 -22.16
N GLU A 1056 -5.15 -2.38 -21.70
CA GLU A 1056 -3.92 -2.64 -22.45
C GLU A 1056 -4.12 -3.56 -23.67
N ARG A 1057 -5.20 -4.34 -23.69
CA ARG A 1057 -5.59 -5.21 -24.82
C ARG A 1057 -6.64 -4.57 -25.72
N TYR A 1058 -7.27 -3.50 -25.26
CA TYR A 1058 -8.38 -2.85 -25.93
C TYR A 1058 -8.07 -2.42 -27.37
N PRO A 1059 -6.94 -1.75 -27.70
CA PRO A 1059 -6.66 -1.34 -29.08
C PRO A 1059 -6.61 -2.51 -30.06
N ARG A 1060 -5.99 -3.64 -29.65
CA ARG A 1060 -5.90 -4.85 -30.45
C ARG A 1060 -7.25 -5.55 -30.60
N ALA A 1061 -8.03 -5.61 -29.53
CA ALA A 1061 -9.38 -6.18 -29.56
C ALA A 1061 -10.31 -5.37 -30.47
N LEU A 1062 -10.22 -4.03 -30.42
CA LEU A 1062 -10.99 -3.14 -31.28
C LEU A 1062 -10.62 -3.34 -32.76
N ALA A 1063 -9.33 -3.39 -33.08
CA ALA A 1063 -8.87 -3.64 -34.45
C ALA A 1063 -9.34 -5.02 -34.97
N ALA A 1064 -9.36 -6.03 -34.11
CA ALA A 1064 -9.76 -7.40 -34.44
C ALA A 1064 -11.28 -7.58 -34.67
N LEU A 1065 -12.09 -6.54 -34.49
CA LEU A 1065 -13.50 -6.57 -34.88
C LEU A 1065 -13.68 -6.63 -36.40
N ASP A 1066 -12.65 -6.20 -37.15
CA ASP A 1066 -12.61 -6.20 -38.61
C ASP A 1066 -13.85 -5.50 -39.22
N LEU A 1067 -14.16 -4.29 -38.73
CA LEU A 1067 -15.33 -3.53 -39.16
C LEU A 1067 -15.12 -2.95 -40.56
N ASP A 1068 -16.14 -3.06 -41.40
CA ASP A 1068 -16.21 -2.36 -42.69
C ASP A 1068 -16.74 -0.92 -42.52
N LEU A 1069 -17.45 -0.64 -41.42
CA LEU A 1069 -17.92 0.69 -41.03
C LEU A 1069 -18.11 0.78 -39.51
N ALA A 1070 -17.67 1.88 -38.90
CA ALA A 1070 -17.90 2.15 -37.48
C ALA A 1070 -18.89 3.31 -37.28
N LEU A 1071 -19.73 3.21 -36.24
CA LEU A 1071 -20.68 4.25 -35.87
C LEU A 1071 -20.27 4.92 -34.55
N ALA A 1072 -20.39 6.25 -34.49
CA ALA A 1072 -20.19 7.04 -33.28
C ALA A 1072 -21.37 7.98 -33.03
N PRO A 1073 -22.53 7.46 -32.55
CA PRO A 1073 -23.67 8.28 -32.19
C PRO A 1073 -23.45 8.97 -30.84
N VAL A 1074 -23.93 10.20 -30.70
CA VAL A 1074 -24.03 10.92 -29.43
C VAL A 1074 -25.28 11.81 -29.40
N GLU A 1075 -25.96 11.89 -28.25
CA GLU A 1075 -27.07 12.83 -28.05
C GLU A 1075 -26.61 14.28 -28.05
N GLN A 1076 -27.47 15.19 -28.52
CA GLN A 1076 -27.23 16.63 -28.42
C GLN A 1076 -27.57 17.12 -27.01
N ASN A 1077 -26.56 17.21 -26.15
CA ASN A 1077 -26.64 17.81 -24.82
C ASN A 1077 -25.27 18.39 -24.44
N LEU A 1078 -25.23 19.29 -23.45
CA LEU A 1078 -23.99 19.98 -23.05
C LEU A 1078 -22.88 19.01 -22.63
N PHE A 1079 -23.23 17.89 -22.00
CA PHE A 1079 -22.27 16.85 -21.61
C PHE A 1079 -21.54 16.27 -22.83
N ASN A 1080 -22.28 15.88 -23.86
CA ASN A 1080 -21.74 15.33 -25.10
C ASN A 1080 -21.06 16.39 -25.96
N GLU A 1081 -21.54 17.62 -25.99
CA GLU A 1081 -20.87 18.74 -26.69
C GLU A 1081 -19.48 19.02 -26.12
N CYS A 1082 -19.28 18.74 -24.82
CA CYS A 1082 -18.02 18.89 -24.13
C CYS A 1082 -17.05 17.70 -24.27
N LYS A 1083 -17.53 16.53 -24.75
CA LYS A 1083 -16.70 15.33 -24.92
C LYS A 1083 -15.59 15.53 -25.95
N SER A 1084 -14.50 14.78 -25.78
CA SER A 1084 -13.45 14.68 -26.80
C SER A 1084 -13.87 13.82 -28.00
N ASN A 1085 -13.15 13.97 -29.12
CA ASN A 1085 -13.31 13.17 -30.33
C ASN A 1085 -12.64 11.77 -30.25
N LEU A 1086 -12.24 11.32 -29.06
CA LEU A 1086 -11.40 10.14 -28.85
C LEU A 1086 -11.92 8.89 -29.57
N ARG A 1087 -13.25 8.68 -29.61
CA ARG A 1087 -13.88 7.55 -30.31
C ARG A 1087 -13.57 7.54 -31.81
N LEU A 1088 -13.53 8.70 -32.46
CA LEU A 1088 -13.17 8.84 -33.87
C LEU A 1088 -11.70 8.50 -34.10
N LEU A 1089 -10.83 8.91 -33.16
CA LEU A 1089 -9.40 8.61 -33.22
C LEU A 1089 -9.15 7.10 -33.12
N GLU A 1090 -9.79 6.43 -32.17
CA GLU A 1090 -9.66 4.98 -31.98
C GLU A 1090 -10.08 4.19 -33.23
N TYR A 1091 -11.24 4.53 -33.82
CA TYR A 1091 -11.70 3.91 -35.07
C TYR A 1091 -10.78 4.23 -36.25
N GLY A 1092 -10.33 5.48 -36.35
CA GLY A 1092 -9.41 5.93 -37.39
C GLY A 1092 -8.09 5.17 -37.33
N ALA A 1093 -7.49 4.99 -36.15
CA ALA A 1093 -6.26 4.23 -36.00
C ALA A 1093 -6.41 2.75 -36.42
N CYS A 1094 -7.60 2.15 -36.24
CA CYS A 1094 -7.92 0.82 -36.76
C CYS A 1094 -8.12 0.79 -38.30
N GLY A 1095 -8.31 1.94 -38.95
CA GLY A 1095 -8.58 2.05 -40.38
C GLY A 1095 -10.05 1.83 -40.75
N PHE A 1096 -10.97 2.05 -39.81
CA PHE A 1096 -12.41 1.96 -40.05
C PHE A 1096 -12.94 3.30 -40.58
N PRO A 1097 -13.73 3.32 -41.66
CA PRO A 1097 -14.51 4.51 -41.98
C PRO A 1097 -15.56 4.75 -40.89
N VAL A 1098 -15.93 6.02 -40.66
CA VAL A 1098 -16.81 6.39 -39.56
C VAL A 1098 -18.01 7.23 -40.02
N VAL A 1099 -19.19 6.87 -39.54
CA VAL A 1099 -20.39 7.73 -39.53
C VAL A 1099 -20.66 8.16 -38.09
N CYS A 1100 -20.77 9.47 -37.85
CA CYS A 1100 -20.96 10.02 -36.51
C CYS A 1100 -22.04 11.10 -36.46
N SER A 1101 -22.54 11.39 -35.25
CA SER A 1101 -23.48 12.49 -35.05
C SER A 1101 -22.83 13.84 -35.37
N ASP A 1102 -23.58 14.74 -36.00
CA ASP A 1102 -23.22 16.14 -36.21
C ASP A 1102 -23.43 16.96 -34.92
N VAL A 1103 -22.59 16.68 -33.92
CA VAL A 1103 -22.55 17.34 -32.61
C VAL A 1103 -21.17 17.99 -32.44
N ARG A 1104 -21.10 19.09 -31.66
CA ARG A 1104 -19.90 19.92 -31.48
C ARG A 1104 -18.61 19.13 -31.21
N CYS A 1105 -18.66 18.07 -30.40
CA CYS A 1105 -17.50 17.23 -30.05
C CYS A 1105 -16.88 16.48 -31.23
N TYR A 1106 -17.60 16.33 -32.34
CA TYR A 1106 -17.13 15.68 -33.57
C TYR A 1106 -16.97 16.65 -34.74
N GLN A 1107 -17.17 17.96 -34.56
CA GLN A 1107 -17.01 18.98 -35.62
C GLN A 1107 -15.55 19.45 -35.77
N ASP A 1108 -14.63 18.49 -35.82
CA ASP A 1108 -13.20 18.69 -36.09
C ASP A 1108 -12.85 18.48 -37.58
N ASP A 1109 -11.57 18.56 -37.92
CA ASP A 1109 -11.07 18.38 -39.29
C ASP A 1109 -10.84 16.89 -39.68
N LEU A 1110 -11.39 15.93 -38.92
CA LEU A 1110 -11.27 14.51 -39.30
C LEU A 1110 -12.17 14.19 -40.52
N PRO A 1111 -11.68 13.37 -41.48
CA PRO A 1111 -12.43 13.00 -42.67
C PRO A 1111 -13.47 11.91 -42.36
N VAL A 1112 -14.53 12.27 -41.64
CA VAL A 1112 -15.64 11.40 -41.23
C VAL A 1112 -16.96 11.83 -41.87
N THR A 1113 -17.93 10.92 -41.94
CA THR A 1113 -19.29 11.24 -42.42
C THR A 1113 -20.17 11.68 -41.25
N ARG A 1114 -20.52 12.97 -41.20
CA ARG A 1114 -21.37 13.52 -40.14
C ARG A 1114 -22.83 13.53 -40.57
N VAL A 1115 -23.72 13.11 -39.68
CA VAL A 1115 -25.16 13.10 -39.92
C VAL A 1115 -25.92 13.77 -38.80
N LYS A 1116 -27.01 14.47 -39.14
CA LYS A 1116 -27.95 14.93 -38.14
C LYS A 1116 -28.58 13.71 -37.46
N ASN A 1117 -28.90 13.82 -36.16
CA ASN A 1117 -29.53 12.75 -35.38
C ASN A 1117 -31.00 12.51 -35.77
N ARG A 1118 -31.24 12.15 -37.04
CA ARG A 1118 -32.52 11.75 -37.60
C ARG A 1118 -32.33 10.40 -38.26
N PHE A 1119 -33.28 9.50 -38.01
CA PHE A 1119 -33.28 8.13 -38.54
C PHE A 1119 -32.87 8.04 -40.02
N ARG A 1120 -33.49 8.88 -40.87
CA ARG A 1120 -33.26 8.87 -42.32
C ARG A 1120 -31.80 9.17 -42.70
N ASP A 1121 -31.16 10.15 -42.04
CA ASP A 1121 -29.79 10.55 -42.40
C ASP A 1121 -28.79 9.44 -42.04
N TRP A 1122 -28.98 8.79 -40.88
CA TRP A 1122 -28.18 7.63 -40.48
C TRP A 1122 -28.32 6.47 -41.47
N VAL A 1123 -29.56 6.09 -41.83
CA VAL A 1123 -29.82 5.01 -42.79
C VAL A 1123 -29.22 5.31 -44.16
N GLU A 1124 -29.39 6.54 -44.67
CA GLU A 1124 -28.83 6.94 -45.96
C GLU A 1124 -27.30 6.92 -45.96
N ALA A 1125 -26.66 7.41 -44.89
CA ALA A 1125 -25.20 7.40 -44.76
C ALA A 1125 -24.63 5.98 -44.64
N ILE A 1126 -25.26 5.10 -43.86
CA ILE A 1126 -24.82 3.70 -43.74
C ILE A 1126 -24.95 3.00 -45.09
N ARG A 1127 -26.11 3.10 -45.75
CA ARG A 1127 -26.32 2.51 -47.09
C ARG A 1127 -25.36 3.07 -48.14
N MET A 1128 -24.95 4.34 -48.03
CA MET A 1128 -23.95 4.94 -48.92
C MET A 1128 -22.58 4.26 -48.77
N HIS A 1129 -22.12 4.02 -47.55
CA HIS A 1129 -20.85 3.31 -47.30
C HIS A 1129 -20.93 1.82 -47.63
N THR A 1130 -22.04 1.14 -47.31
CA THR A 1130 -22.14 -0.31 -47.50
C THR A 1130 -22.37 -0.73 -48.95
N ARG A 1131 -22.85 0.17 -49.81
CA ARG A 1131 -22.98 -0.07 -51.27
C ARG A 1131 -21.66 -0.02 -52.03
N ASP A 1132 -20.67 0.72 -51.53
CA ASP A 1132 -19.33 0.83 -52.13
C ASP A 1132 -18.25 0.67 -51.05
N LEU A 1133 -17.95 -0.59 -50.75
CA LEU A 1133 -16.94 -0.94 -49.75
C LEU A 1133 -15.51 -0.59 -50.17
N ASP A 1134 -15.25 -0.33 -51.46
CA ASP A 1134 -13.94 0.17 -51.91
C ASP A 1134 -13.79 1.65 -51.56
N ALA A 1135 -14.85 2.45 -51.74
CA ALA A 1135 -14.89 3.83 -51.30
C ALA A 1135 -14.85 3.95 -49.77
N ALA A 1136 -15.61 3.13 -49.05
CA ALA A 1136 -15.59 3.10 -47.59
C ALA A 1136 -14.19 2.73 -47.06
N ALA A 1137 -13.53 1.73 -47.66
CA ALA A 1137 -12.15 1.37 -47.33
C ALA A 1137 -11.17 2.54 -47.51
N ARG A 1138 -11.25 3.27 -48.64
CA ARG A 1138 -10.44 4.48 -48.86
C ARG A 1138 -10.74 5.58 -47.84
N ALA A 1139 -12.00 5.76 -47.44
CA ALA A 1139 -12.37 6.72 -46.40
C ALA A 1139 -11.75 6.33 -45.04
N GLY A 1140 -11.74 5.04 -44.70
CA GLY A 1140 -11.05 4.52 -43.52
C GLY A 1140 -9.53 4.71 -43.57
N ASP A 1141 -8.90 4.49 -44.73
CA ASP A 1141 -7.47 4.75 -44.94
C ASP A 1141 -7.13 6.24 -44.77
N ASN A 1142 -7.91 7.14 -45.37
CA ASN A 1142 -7.72 8.58 -45.23
C ASN A 1142 -7.86 9.05 -43.77
N LEU A 1143 -8.86 8.52 -43.04
CA LEU A 1143 -9.02 8.82 -41.62
C LEU A 1143 -7.82 8.31 -40.80
N ARG A 1144 -7.35 7.10 -41.09
CA ARG A 1144 -6.17 6.52 -40.44
C ARG A 1144 -4.92 7.37 -40.67
N GLU A 1145 -4.66 7.77 -41.90
CA GLU A 1145 -3.51 8.62 -42.24
C GLU A 1145 -3.56 9.94 -41.46
N ARG A 1146 -4.74 10.57 -41.39
CA ARG A 1146 -4.94 11.81 -40.61
C ARG A 1146 -4.71 11.61 -39.11
N VAL A 1147 -5.24 10.53 -38.52
CA VAL A 1147 -5.07 10.22 -37.09
C VAL A 1147 -3.59 9.93 -36.78
N LEU A 1148 -2.93 9.10 -37.58
CA LEU A 1148 -1.53 8.75 -37.37
C LEU A 1148 -0.57 9.93 -37.59
N ALA A 1149 -0.96 10.92 -38.38
CA ALA A 1149 -0.15 12.12 -38.62
C ALA A 1149 -0.30 13.18 -37.52
N ASP A 1150 -1.54 13.45 -37.08
CA ASP A 1150 -1.85 14.68 -36.31
C ASP A 1150 -2.40 14.42 -34.90
N TRP A 1151 -2.67 13.16 -34.53
CA TRP A 1151 -3.36 12.81 -33.28
C TRP A 1151 -2.62 11.79 -32.40
N MET A 1152 -1.35 11.55 -32.72
CA MET A 1152 -0.49 10.67 -31.94
C MET A 1152 0.17 11.44 -30.78
N LEU A 1153 0.45 10.73 -29.69
CA LEU A 1153 1.11 11.26 -28.51
C LEU A 1153 2.64 11.25 -28.70
N ASP A 1154 3.12 12.09 -29.59
CA ASP A 1154 4.55 12.26 -29.91
C ASP A 1154 4.87 13.71 -30.34
N GLY A 1155 6.14 13.96 -30.67
CA GLY A 1155 6.59 15.22 -31.27
C GLY A 1155 6.09 16.48 -30.54
N GLU A 1156 5.44 17.37 -31.29
CA GLU A 1156 4.91 18.63 -30.72
C GLU A 1156 3.69 18.42 -29.82
N HIS A 1157 2.91 17.37 -30.02
CA HIS A 1157 1.76 17.08 -29.17
C HIS A 1157 2.20 16.65 -27.78
N LEU A 1158 3.24 15.83 -27.69
CA LEU A 1158 3.86 15.48 -26.41
C LEU A 1158 4.46 16.72 -25.71
N ARG A 1159 5.12 17.61 -26.46
CA ARG A 1159 5.61 18.90 -25.92
C ARG A 1159 4.49 19.82 -25.45
N ALA A 1160 3.32 19.78 -26.09
CA ALA A 1160 2.15 20.54 -25.64
C ALA A 1160 1.63 20.02 -24.28
N TRP A 1161 1.59 18.70 -24.08
CA TRP A 1161 1.29 18.10 -22.78
C TRP A 1161 2.29 18.53 -21.70
N TYR A 1162 3.59 18.51 -22.01
CA TYR A 1162 4.62 19.02 -21.11
C TYR A 1162 4.33 20.46 -20.67
N ARG A 1163 4.14 21.39 -21.63
CA ARG A 1163 3.87 22.80 -21.34
C ARG A 1163 2.57 23.02 -20.56
N ALA A 1164 1.57 22.16 -20.75
CA ALA A 1164 0.31 22.27 -20.03
C ALA A 1164 0.46 21.94 -18.55
N TRP A 1165 1.32 20.98 -18.21
CA TRP A 1165 1.54 20.57 -16.83
C TRP A 1165 2.61 21.39 -16.12
N MET A 1166 3.58 21.95 -16.86
CA MET A 1166 4.64 22.77 -16.28
C MET A 1166 4.20 24.23 -16.08
N PRO A 1167 4.79 24.94 -15.10
CA PRO A 1167 4.70 26.40 -15.05
C PRO A 1167 5.30 27.02 -16.34
N ASP A 1168 4.79 28.21 -16.71
CA ASP A 1168 5.16 28.93 -17.95
C ASP A 1168 6.60 29.47 -17.97
#